data_AF-A0A3Q3XK08-F1
#
_entry.id   AF-A0A3Q3XK08-F1
#
_cell.length_a   1.000
_cell.length_b   1.000
_cell.length_c   1.000
_cell.angle_alpha   90.00
_cell.angle_beta   90.00
_cell.angle_gamma   90.00
#
_symmetry.space_group_name_H-M   'P 1'
#
loop_
_entity.id
_entity.type
_entity.pdbx_description
1 polymer ?
#
loop_
_entity_poly.entity_id
_entity_poly.type
_entity_poly.pdbx_seq_one_letter_code
_entity_poly.pdbx_strand_id
1 'polypeptide(L)'
;MGFIKCVDPLVSGLYASSFLASSRYNFLYSANFAKLYGSSGWSPSPRDRQPWLQVDLGRKYRLLAIATQGTFNSYDWVTKYTLLYGDRPDSWTPYIMKGGNSTLPGNWNYYQVKRNVFHYAFTAKHIRLLPLAWNTENGGKIGVRLELFGCSYVVYMYPGKSSRTLQDHIAINFKTLEQDGLLLHSEGIQGDLFTLELRRGRLYLHISLGSSVVHKVDGRITLTTGSLLDNLHWHYVTIKRYGRQVNFTVDSQTVTGICNGEFTHLDLNTQLYVGGVIEQNLPHLPTTPNFRGCLENVFINGINIIDKAQREESDIRIPQKVCGNVTALLNLFQADSTIEITEKHFNMRSDFSVPGFFRRHRMFVKFKFRSWDYTGLLMFTRFADDLGALELGLSEGQINVTIFQPGKKKLQFGAGGLNDGYWHTVDLAARDNLLTLTIDEEEGSPLKITNPFTIRTGDRYFFGDNEQLDIDIILQRQWGRYAELLLGTCGITDRCTPNPCEHEGRCIQSWDDFICLCENTGYKGEVCHMSVYKESCEAYRLSGKYWSGNYTIDPDLSGPLKPFEVYCKMKSYKAWTVIMHDRAVGTKVTGSSIDRPYIGDVNYWNASWDEVTALANTSMYCEQWIDYSCYKSRLLNTPNGRPFGYWIGRNNVSYYYWGGTFREVQKCGCSINQTCIDPKFQCNCDADYRQWYSDKGYLDFRDHLPVRRVVVGDTNRTGSEAQFTVGPLRCHGDRNIWNTISFTKPTYITFPTFRPGSSADISFHFKTYRDHCVFLENSDDHLRNFIRIELNTTHNLVLIFMVGDGILNATLNSPVPLNDNEWHFVQAEINVKLARIKVDYQPWAVRRFPGQTFVTMKPFLGCLRGLRMNGVPLDLQGKVNEEQGIRRNCTGQCLNATIPCRNSGQCIEGYASYTCDCNNTAFDGFYCHKDIGAYFEIGSWLRYNIRKKPVSDEAAWANWIDPHYDNFSLGYNDTADDIEFSFSTVYTPAVLLYISSFVQDYIAVILQTDGSVDLMYKLGFITHNYQLTHRNLADGYPHYINITRHNRTIKTQVHPIVEKIILVEDERFDSPKSMFLGRVMEVGDIDYDIQKHNSPGFIGCISGVRYNIYTPLKALFRPNETDPPVTTQGYVSESNCGAFPPVLGYVPWEVDPWFTGIGECMWSIMHYFKGGHYFMFVHLFVYLCLHILYVYVYQQKGSYSTNEPKNLESPGSSRPLTETLRREKKNLPEIEEEFRKG
;
A
#
# COMPACT_ATOMS: atom_id res chain seq x y z
N MET A 1 29.73 29.88 -18.38
CA MET A 1 28.94 31.10 -18.09
C MET A 1 28.05 30.78 -16.89
N GLY A 2 27.85 31.62 -15.88
CA GLY A 2 28.46 32.92 -15.60
C GLY A 2 27.70 33.59 -14.43
N PHE A 3 28.30 33.69 -13.25
CA PHE A 3 27.59 34.08 -12.02
C PHE A 3 27.14 35.54 -12.01
N ILE A 4 25.84 35.80 -11.87
CA ILE A 4 25.33 37.10 -11.41
C ILE A 4 25.45 37.13 -9.87
N LYS A 5 26.66 37.41 -9.40
CA LYS A 5 26.90 37.76 -7.99
C LYS A 5 26.32 39.17 -7.73
N CYS A 6 25.91 39.47 -6.49
CA CYS A 6 25.55 40.83 -6.05
C CYS A 6 26.80 41.73 -5.92
N VAL A 7 27.60 41.79 -6.99
CA VAL A 7 28.86 42.51 -7.11
C VAL A 7 28.94 43.19 -8.47
N ASP A 8 27.79 43.67 -8.98
CA ASP A 8 27.76 44.45 -10.21
C ASP A 8 28.60 45.73 -10.02
N PRO A 9 29.45 46.11 -11.00
CA PRO A 9 30.32 47.28 -10.89
C PRO A 9 29.52 48.58 -11.10
N LEU A 10 29.03 49.15 -10.00
CA LEU A 10 28.07 50.26 -9.98
C LEU A 10 28.65 51.62 -10.43
N VAL A 11 29.96 51.77 -10.51
CA VAL A 11 30.69 53.04 -10.77
C VAL A 11 31.18 53.11 -12.21
N SER A 12 31.58 51.98 -12.79
CA SER A 12 31.99 51.85 -14.19
C SER A 12 31.03 52.53 -15.19
N GLY A 13 29.72 52.32 -15.02
CA GLY A 13 28.66 52.83 -15.90
C GLY A 13 28.20 54.27 -15.65
N LEU A 14 28.67 54.95 -14.59
CA LEU A 14 28.14 56.27 -14.19
C LEU A 14 28.60 57.41 -15.11
N TYR A 15 27.75 58.43 -15.28
CA TYR A 15 28.10 59.67 -15.96
C TYR A 15 29.11 60.50 -15.17
N ALA A 16 29.84 61.41 -15.84
CA ALA A 16 30.82 62.27 -15.18
C ALA A 16 30.22 63.16 -14.07
N SER A 17 28.93 63.51 -14.18
CA SER A 17 28.16 64.25 -13.18
C SER A 17 27.90 63.49 -11.87
N SER A 18 28.00 62.15 -11.86
CA SER A 18 27.89 61.34 -10.64
C SER A 18 29.13 61.45 -9.73
N PHE A 19 30.23 62.04 -10.19
CA PHE A 19 31.49 62.14 -9.44
C PHE A 19 31.71 63.57 -8.95
N LEU A 20 31.77 63.73 -7.63
CA LEU A 20 32.04 65.00 -6.96
C LEU A 20 33.31 64.87 -6.12
N ALA A 21 34.04 65.97 -5.91
CA ALA A 21 35.17 65.99 -5.00
C ALA A 21 35.36 67.37 -4.38
N SER A 22 36.06 67.42 -3.24
CA SER A 22 36.46 68.66 -2.57
C SER A 22 37.29 69.59 -3.47
N SER A 23 38.19 69.01 -4.26
CA SER A 23 39.09 69.72 -5.16
C SER A 23 39.70 68.77 -6.21
N ARG A 24 40.56 69.32 -7.09
CA ARG A 24 41.35 68.56 -8.08
C ARG A 24 42.74 69.17 -8.26
N TYR A 25 43.74 68.34 -8.54
CA TYR A 25 45.13 68.76 -8.78
C TYR A 25 45.28 69.54 -10.09
N ASN A 26 44.73 69.01 -11.18
CA ASN A 26 44.49 69.71 -12.45
C ASN A 26 43.33 69.00 -13.19
N PHE A 27 43.04 69.35 -14.45
CA PHE A 27 41.90 68.81 -15.19
C PHE A 27 41.95 67.27 -15.36
N LEU A 28 43.13 66.69 -15.59
CA LEU A 28 43.33 65.24 -15.76
C LEU A 28 43.12 64.43 -14.48
N TYR A 29 43.07 65.09 -13.33
CA TYR A 29 42.91 64.48 -12.00
C TYR A 29 41.55 64.85 -11.37
N SER A 30 40.56 65.20 -12.21
CA SER A 30 39.18 65.49 -11.81
C SER A 30 38.44 64.23 -11.32
N ALA A 31 37.42 64.40 -10.49
CA ALA A 31 36.68 63.30 -9.83
C ALA A 31 36.16 62.21 -10.79
N ASN A 32 35.75 62.59 -12.00
CA ASN A 32 35.26 61.67 -13.04
C ASN A 32 36.31 60.68 -13.56
N PHE A 33 37.60 60.90 -13.31
CA PHE A 33 38.67 59.95 -13.64
C PHE A 33 38.86 58.88 -12.55
N ALA A 34 38.18 58.98 -11.40
CA ALA A 34 38.29 58.02 -10.30
C ALA A 34 37.61 56.66 -10.54
N LYS A 35 37.43 56.22 -11.80
CA LYS A 35 36.93 54.88 -12.13
C LYS A 35 38.06 53.86 -12.10
N LEU A 36 37.80 52.68 -11.54
CA LEU A 36 38.75 51.56 -11.55
C LEU A 36 39.24 51.25 -12.98
N TYR A 37 40.52 50.93 -13.12
CA TYR A 37 41.21 50.74 -14.41
C TYR A 37 41.25 51.96 -15.35
N GLY A 38 40.74 53.13 -14.96
CA GLY A 38 40.82 54.37 -15.76
C GLY A 38 42.26 54.80 -16.06
N SER A 39 42.47 55.54 -17.16
CA SER A 39 43.79 56.01 -17.62
C SER A 39 44.41 57.13 -16.76
N SER A 40 43.65 57.67 -15.82
CA SER A 40 44.07 58.61 -14.77
C SER A 40 43.28 58.29 -13.49
N GLY A 41 43.47 59.02 -12.41
CA GLY A 41 42.74 58.90 -11.15
C GLY A 41 42.43 60.26 -10.54
N TRP A 42 41.56 60.33 -9.53
CA TRP A 42 41.36 61.57 -8.80
C TRP A 42 42.52 61.84 -7.85
N SER A 43 42.99 63.09 -7.87
CA SER A 43 43.91 63.65 -6.89
C SER A 43 43.45 65.07 -6.51
N PRO A 44 43.39 65.42 -5.22
CA PRO A 44 43.00 66.75 -4.75
C PRO A 44 44.07 67.82 -5.05
N SER A 45 43.69 69.08 -4.88
CA SER A 45 44.63 70.21 -4.88
C SER A 45 45.58 70.15 -3.68
N PRO A 46 46.88 70.50 -3.79
CA PRO A 46 47.81 70.51 -2.66
C PRO A 46 47.48 71.56 -1.58
N ARG A 47 46.49 72.43 -1.82
CA ARG A 47 45.97 73.40 -0.85
C ARG A 47 44.73 72.91 -0.08
N ASP A 48 44.20 71.74 -0.45
CA ASP A 48 43.04 71.14 0.19
C ASP A 48 43.43 70.46 1.51
N ARG A 49 42.78 70.88 2.60
CA ARG A 49 43.05 70.37 3.96
C ARG A 49 42.09 69.25 4.39
N GLN A 50 41.01 69.01 3.65
CA GLN A 50 40.01 67.98 3.95
C GLN A 50 39.56 67.29 2.65
N PRO A 51 40.48 66.60 1.95
CA PRO A 51 40.20 66.02 0.65
C PRO A 51 39.15 64.92 0.74
N TRP A 52 38.15 64.96 -0.16
CA TRP A 52 37.15 63.89 -0.29
C TRP A 52 36.74 63.68 -1.74
N LEU A 53 36.36 62.44 -2.04
CA LEU A 53 35.80 61.99 -3.31
C LEU A 53 34.43 61.37 -3.04
N GLN A 54 33.42 61.72 -3.83
CA GLN A 54 32.04 61.28 -3.66
C GLN A 54 31.46 60.75 -4.97
N VAL A 55 30.65 59.71 -4.86
CA VAL A 55 29.90 59.09 -5.95
C VAL A 55 28.40 59.10 -5.64
N ASP A 56 27.58 59.53 -6.60
CA ASP A 56 26.12 59.37 -6.60
C ASP A 56 25.73 58.22 -7.56
N LEU A 57 25.14 57.16 -6.98
CA LEU A 57 24.65 55.99 -7.70
C LEU A 57 23.26 56.21 -8.35
N GLY A 58 22.67 57.40 -8.18
CA GLY A 58 21.36 57.80 -8.72
C GLY A 58 20.16 57.24 -7.93
N ARG A 59 20.23 55.97 -7.56
CA ARG A 59 19.26 55.23 -6.72
C ARG A 59 19.97 54.45 -5.61
N LYS A 60 19.21 53.95 -4.63
CA LYS A 60 19.76 53.09 -3.57
C LYS A 60 20.21 51.73 -4.14
N TYR A 61 21.38 51.27 -3.72
CA TYR A 61 21.85 49.90 -3.93
C TYR A 61 22.28 49.27 -2.60
N ARG A 62 22.19 47.95 -2.50
CA ARG A 62 22.82 47.17 -1.41
C ARG A 62 24.29 46.98 -1.73
N LEU A 63 25.18 47.61 -0.98
CA LEU A 63 26.62 47.59 -1.18
C LEU A 63 27.28 46.48 -0.36
N LEU A 64 28.23 45.77 -0.98
CA LEU A 64 28.91 44.59 -0.43
C LEU A 64 30.44 44.70 -0.48
N ALA A 65 31.01 45.49 -1.38
CA ALA A 65 32.45 45.74 -1.41
C ALA A 65 32.79 47.07 -2.10
N ILE A 66 33.99 47.57 -1.81
CA ILE A 66 34.68 48.62 -2.57
C ILE A 66 36.02 48.08 -3.05
N ALA A 67 36.40 48.40 -4.29
CA ALA A 67 37.77 48.28 -4.78
C ALA A 67 38.40 49.67 -4.92
N THR A 68 39.69 49.79 -4.58
CA THR A 68 40.51 50.98 -4.84
C THR A 68 41.79 50.60 -5.58
N GLN A 69 42.34 51.55 -6.33
CA GLN A 69 43.57 51.44 -7.11
C GLN A 69 44.24 52.82 -7.16
N GLY A 70 45.58 52.89 -7.14
CA GLY A 70 46.30 54.16 -7.29
C GLY A 70 46.15 54.78 -8.68
N THR A 71 46.60 56.02 -8.87
CA THR A 71 46.56 56.70 -10.17
C THR A 71 47.54 56.05 -11.15
N PHE A 72 47.09 55.77 -12.38
CA PHE A 72 47.86 55.02 -13.38
C PHE A 72 49.27 55.59 -13.63
N ASN A 73 50.28 54.71 -13.61
CA ASN A 73 51.70 55.02 -13.87
C ASN A 73 52.26 56.21 -13.05
N SER A 74 51.94 56.26 -11.76
CA SER A 74 52.38 57.32 -10.83
C SER A 74 52.77 56.75 -9.46
N TYR A 75 53.33 57.61 -8.59
CA TYR A 75 53.54 57.29 -7.17
C TYR A 75 52.33 57.65 -6.28
N ASP A 76 51.18 57.99 -6.89
CA ASP A 76 50.04 58.57 -6.18
C ASP A 76 48.99 57.50 -5.84
N TRP A 77 48.95 57.06 -4.57
CA TRP A 77 47.91 56.13 -4.08
C TRP A 77 47.61 56.30 -2.59
N VAL A 78 46.33 56.12 -2.24
CA VAL A 78 45.85 56.13 -0.86
C VAL A 78 46.10 54.78 -0.18
N THR A 79 46.79 54.78 0.96
CA THR A 79 47.18 53.60 1.75
C THR A 79 46.22 53.31 2.90
N LYS A 80 45.46 54.30 3.37
CA LYS A 80 44.33 54.15 4.33
C LYS A 80 43.26 55.19 4.03
N TYR A 81 41.98 54.82 4.20
CA TYR A 81 40.84 55.74 4.06
C TYR A 81 39.72 55.37 5.02
N THR A 82 38.75 56.27 5.21
CA THR A 82 37.42 55.92 5.74
C THR A 82 36.34 56.17 4.70
N LEU A 83 35.17 55.58 4.91
CA LEU A 83 34.05 55.60 3.97
C LEU A 83 32.79 56.08 4.70
N LEU A 84 32.14 57.09 4.15
CA LEU A 84 30.83 57.55 4.58
C LEU A 84 29.77 57.14 3.55
N TYR A 85 28.56 56.87 4.00
CA TYR A 85 27.42 56.53 3.16
C TYR A 85 26.16 57.27 3.57
N GLY A 86 25.22 57.45 2.64
CA GLY A 86 23.97 58.14 2.90
C GLY A 86 22.95 58.09 1.76
N ASP A 87 21.74 58.53 2.07
CA ASP A 87 20.63 58.68 1.12
C ASP A 87 20.47 60.12 0.59
N ARG A 88 21.17 61.08 1.18
CA ARG A 88 21.26 62.47 0.76
C ARG A 88 22.73 62.92 0.75
N PRO A 89 23.13 63.91 -0.06
CA PRO A 89 24.54 64.32 -0.19
C PRO A 89 25.09 65.15 0.99
N ASP A 90 24.23 65.54 1.93
CA ASP A 90 24.49 66.32 3.13
C ASP A 90 24.50 65.49 4.43
N SER A 91 23.81 64.35 4.46
CA SER A 91 23.68 63.47 5.64
C SER A 91 24.47 62.17 5.47
N TRP A 92 25.34 61.87 6.45
CA TRP A 92 26.40 60.88 6.29
C TRP A 92 26.60 60.00 7.53
N THR A 93 26.52 58.68 7.34
CA THR A 93 26.86 57.66 8.33
C THR A 93 28.26 57.11 8.03
N PRO A 94 29.17 57.00 9.02
CA PRO A 94 30.46 56.35 8.82
C PRO A 94 30.32 54.83 8.74
N TYR A 95 31.08 54.20 7.85
CA TYR A 95 31.25 52.75 7.83
C TYR A 95 32.22 52.32 8.94
N ILE A 96 31.80 51.38 9.79
CA ILE A 96 32.56 50.90 10.95
C ILE A 96 32.76 49.39 10.78
N MET A 97 34.00 48.89 10.90
CA MET A 97 34.32 47.47 10.80
C MET A 97 34.06 46.72 12.12
N LYS A 98 33.92 45.38 12.07
CA LYS A 98 33.84 44.51 13.27
C LYS A 98 34.99 44.86 14.23
N GLY A 99 34.66 45.23 15.47
CA GLY A 99 35.63 45.77 16.44
C GLY A 99 35.72 47.30 16.52
N GLY A 100 34.81 48.05 15.87
CA GLY A 100 34.64 49.50 16.10
C GLY A 100 35.56 50.43 15.29
N ASN A 101 36.41 49.90 14.42
CA ASN A 101 37.36 50.68 13.63
C ASN A 101 36.76 51.15 12.29
N SER A 102 36.78 52.45 11.99
CA SER A 102 36.29 53.04 10.73
C SER A 102 37.35 53.17 9.62
N THR A 103 38.59 52.71 9.86
CA THR A 103 39.70 52.82 8.90
C THR A 103 39.83 51.58 8.01
N LEU A 104 39.57 51.76 6.71
CA LEU A 104 39.78 50.74 5.68
C LEU A 104 41.23 50.78 5.13
N PRO A 105 41.86 49.62 4.87
CA PRO A 105 43.19 49.55 4.27
C PRO A 105 43.11 49.83 2.76
N GLY A 106 43.97 50.72 2.27
CA GLY A 106 44.08 51.09 0.86
C GLY A 106 45.16 50.30 0.11
N ASN A 107 45.70 50.94 -0.92
CA ASN A 107 46.63 50.35 -1.90
C ASN A 107 48.08 50.36 -1.42
N TRP A 108 48.86 49.43 -1.99
CA TRP A 108 50.31 49.31 -1.78
C TRP A 108 51.14 49.79 -2.98
N ASN A 109 50.51 50.02 -4.13
CA ASN A 109 51.11 50.52 -5.38
C ASN A 109 50.01 51.00 -6.34
N TYR A 110 50.40 51.54 -7.50
CA TYR A 110 49.47 52.13 -8.47
C TYR A 110 48.67 51.15 -9.32
N TYR A 111 49.06 49.87 -9.40
CA TYR A 111 48.50 48.91 -10.37
C TYR A 111 47.64 47.81 -9.72
N GLN A 112 47.99 47.33 -8.53
CA GLN A 112 47.21 46.32 -7.82
C GLN A 112 45.91 46.90 -7.25
N VAL A 113 44.80 46.22 -7.53
CA VAL A 113 43.49 46.55 -6.99
C VAL A 113 43.37 46.01 -5.57
N LYS A 114 43.16 46.92 -4.61
CA LYS A 114 42.80 46.57 -3.24
C LYS A 114 41.28 46.46 -3.15
N ARG A 115 40.76 45.25 -2.95
CA ARG A 115 39.33 45.05 -2.63
C ARG A 115 39.15 44.94 -1.12
N ASN A 116 38.19 45.68 -0.59
CA ASN A 116 37.67 45.54 0.77
C ASN A 116 36.22 45.09 0.68
N VAL A 117 35.92 43.91 1.23
CA VAL A 117 34.55 43.40 1.38
C VAL A 117 33.98 43.93 2.69
N PHE A 118 32.72 44.35 2.66
CA PHE A 118 32.04 44.88 3.83
C PHE A 118 31.45 43.75 4.67
N HIS A 119 31.84 43.68 5.95
CA HIS A 119 31.45 42.60 6.86
C HIS A 119 29.95 42.61 7.23
N TYR A 120 29.30 43.78 7.14
CA TYR A 120 27.85 43.90 6.91
C TYR A 120 27.61 44.61 5.59
N ALA A 121 26.60 44.18 4.84
CA ALA A 121 26.09 44.90 3.68
C ALA A 121 25.21 46.06 4.14
N PHE A 122 25.28 47.21 3.45
CA PHE A 122 24.47 48.38 3.78
C PHE A 122 23.88 49.00 2.51
N THR A 123 22.73 49.66 2.64
CA THR A 123 22.10 50.38 1.52
C THR A 123 22.53 51.84 1.51
N ALA A 124 22.83 52.36 0.32
CA ALA A 124 23.14 53.78 0.12
C ALA A 124 22.81 54.23 -1.30
N LYS A 125 22.56 55.53 -1.47
CA LYS A 125 22.57 56.21 -2.78
C LYS A 125 23.89 56.95 -3.02
N HIS A 126 24.43 57.58 -1.98
CA HIS A 126 25.65 58.36 -2.04
C HIS A 126 26.75 57.73 -1.18
N ILE A 127 27.98 57.78 -1.69
CA ILE A 127 29.19 57.27 -1.02
C ILE A 127 30.27 58.35 -1.07
N ARG A 128 30.97 58.59 0.05
CA ARG A 128 32.09 59.54 0.12
C ARG A 128 33.31 58.87 0.77
N LEU A 129 34.43 58.85 0.05
CA LEU A 129 35.73 58.36 0.49
C LEU A 129 36.58 59.51 1.01
N LEU A 130 37.17 59.31 2.20
CA LEU A 130 38.05 60.26 2.89
C LEU A 130 39.44 59.62 3.04
N PRO A 131 40.47 60.08 2.29
CA PRO A 131 41.85 59.62 2.45
C PRO A 131 42.39 59.97 3.85
N LEU A 132 42.99 58.98 4.52
CA LEU A 132 43.61 59.13 5.85
C LEU A 132 45.13 58.98 5.80
N ALA A 133 45.66 58.22 4.85
CA ALA A 133 47.08 58.13 4.54
C ALA A 133 47.29 57.78 3.06
N TRP A 134 48.42 58.19 2.49
CA TRP A 134 48.83 57.92 1.10
C TRP A 134 50.32 57.61 1.05
N ASN A 135 50.81 57.19 -0.12
CA ASN A 135 52.25 57.01 -0.33
C ASN A 135 52.98 58.36 -0.36
N THR A 136 54.04 58.49 0.43
CA THR A 136 54.95 59.65 0.43
C THR A 136 56.32 59.36 -0.17
N GLU A 137 56.64 58.09 -0.44
CA GLU A 137 57.89 57.69 -1.10
C GLU A 137 57.91 58.19 -2.55
N ASN A 138 59.09 58.58 -3.04
CA ASN A 138 59.32 59.13 -4.38
C ASN A 138 58.43 60.34 -4.74
N GLY A 139 57.94 61.09 -3.75
CA GLY A 139 57.13 62.30 -3.94
C GLY A 139 55.65 62.03 -4.23
N GLY A 140 55.15 60.84 -3.86
CA GLY A 140 53.76 60.43 -4.03
C GLY A 140 52.73 61.31 -3.29
N LYS A 141 51.49 61.28 -3.81
CA LYS A 141 50.34 62.06 -3.34
C LYS A 141 49.11 61.17 -3.16
N ILE A 142 47.99 61.78 -2.77
CA ILE A 142 46.67 61.16 -2.82
C ILE A 142 46.30 60.88 -4.28
N GLY A 143 46.11 59.61 -4.64
CA GLY A 143 45.56 59.17 -5.92
C GLY A 143 44.53 58.06 -5.71
N VAL A 144 43.36 58.17 -6.34
CA VAL A 144 42.27 57.18 -6.21
C VAL A 144 41.58 56.93 -7.56
N ARG A 145 41.51 55.64 -7.92
CA ARG A 145 40.52 55.02 -8.79
C ARG A 145 39.71 54.02 -7.94
N LEU A 146 38.40 53.91 -8.13
CA LEU A 146 37.55 53.01 -7.33
C LEU A 146 36.41 52.36 -8.13
N GLU A 147 35.86 51.29 -7.57
CA GLU A 147 34.63 50.61 -8.00
C GLU A 147 33.82 50.18 -6.78
N LEU A 148 32.48 50.22 -6.87
CA LEU A 148 31.55 49.80 -5.82
C LEU A 148 30.73 48.61 -6.32
N PHE A 149 30.52 47.63 -5.45
CA PHE A 149 29.93 46.35 -5.79
C PHE A 149 28.63 46.12 -5.02
N GLY A 150 27.53 45.84 -5.71
CA GLY A 150 26.21 45.67 -5.08
C GLY A 150 25.09 45.20 -6.04
N CYS A 151 23.83 45.26 -5.59
CA CYS A 151 22.62 44.94 -6.37
C CYS A 151 21.32 45.55 -5.75
N SER A 152 20.14 45.20 -6.29
CA SER A 152 18.79 45.69 -5.89
C SER A 152 17.98 44.65 -5.06
N TYR A 153 16.73 44.95 -4.66
CA TYR A 153 15.93 44.17 -3.68
C TYR A 153 14.39 44.20 -3.93
N VAL A 154 13.67 43.08 -3.76
CA VAL A 154 12.22 42.97 -4.05
C VAL A 154 11.35 43.27 -2.81
N VAL A 155 10.16 43.86 -2.99
CA VAL A 155 9.15 44.11 -1.94
C VAL A 155 7.73 43.87 -2.50
N TYR A 156 6.79 43.37 -1.68
CA TYR A 156 5.37 43.23 -2.05
C TYR A 156 4.47 44.15 -1.21
N MET A 157 3.42 44.70 -1.84
CA MET A 157 2.39 45.49 -1.17
C MET A 157 1.02 44.80 -1.32
N TYR A 158 0.29 44.67 -0.21
CA TYR A 158 -1.10 44.23 -0.27
C TYR A 158 -1.96 45.23 -1.08
N PRO A 159 -2.80 44.78 -2.02
CA PRO A 159 -3.61 45.66 -2.87
C PRO A 159 -4.78 46.32 -2.13
N GLY A 160 -4.50 47.45 -1.48
CA GLY A 160 -5.44 48.56 -1.25
C GLY A 160 -6.65 48.30 -0.35
N LYS A 161 -6.75 47.15 0.32
CA LYS A 161 -7.81 46.80 1.27
C LYS A 161 -7.20 46.09 2.49
N SER A 162 -7.74 46.34 3.69
CA SER A 162 -7.31 45.62 4.91
C SER A 162 -7.52 44.12 4.72
N SER A 163 -6.45 43.35 4.92
CA SER A 163 -6.45 41.89 4.76
C SER A 163 -6.88 41.21 6.06
N ARG A 164 -8.10 41.53 6.53
CA ARG A 164 -8.70 40.91 7.71
C ARG A 164 -9.30 39.54 7.37
N THR A 165 -8.55 38.47 7.61
CA THR A 165 -8.95 37.10 7.24
C THR A 165 -9.43 36.28 8.44
N LEU A 166 -10.40 35.37 8.23
CA LEU A 166 -10.78 34.33 9.20
C LEU A 166 -10.04 33.00 8.95
N GLN A 167 -9.61 32.77 7.71
CA GLN A 167 -8.91 31.58 7.25
C GLN A 167 -7.76 32.01 6.34
N ASP A 168 -6.60 31.36 6.48
CA ASP A 168 -5.44 31.57 5.62
C ASP A 168 -4.88 30.23 5.13
N HIS A 169 -4.32 30.22 3.92
CA HIS A 169 -3.50 29.13 3.40
C HIS A 169 -2.28 29.73 2.69
N ILE A 170 -1.12 29.52 3.31
CA ILE A 170 0.19 29.92 2.77
C ILE A 170 0.96 28.65 2.40
N ALA A 171 1.71 28.70 1.29
CA ALA A 171 2.65 27.65 0.90
C ALA A 171 3.92 28.28 0.29
N ILE A 172 5.08 27.66 0.55
CA ILE A 172 6.40 28.10 0.08
C ILE A 172 7.28 26.87 -0.10
N ASN A 173 8.04 26.80 -1.20
CA ASN A 173 9.17 25.88 -1.30
C ASN A 173 10.47 26.67 -1.09
N PHE A 174 11.41 26.16 -0.29
CA PHE A 174 12.72 26.80 -0.08
C PHE A 174 13.88 25.79 -0.07
N LYS A 175 15.10 26.25 -0.36
CA LYS A 175 16.34 25.47 -0.21
C LYS A 175 17.54 26.36 0.12
N THR A 176 18.42 25.91 1.03
CA THR A 176 19.49 26.72 1.64
C THR A 176 20.66 25.88 2.17
N LEU A 177 21.82 26.50 2.39
CA LEU A 177 22.94 26.01 3.22
C LEU A 177 23.10 26.80 4.52
N GLU A 178 22.38 27.91 4.65
CA GLU A 178 22.52 28.87 5.74
C GLU A 178 21.53 28.51 6.84
N GLN A 179 22.05 28.28 8.05
CA GLN A 179 21.30 27.75 9.19
C GLN A 179 20.24 28.71 9.74
N ASP A 180 20.40 30.02 9.51
CA ASP A 180 19.46 31.06 9.92
C ASP A 180 18.99 31.87 8.70
N GLY A 181 17.69 32.25 8.63
CA GLY A 181 17.16 33.02 7.50
C GLY A 181 15.67 33.39 7.61
N LEU A 182 15.34 34.68 7.48
CA LEU A 182 13.97 35.20 7.51
C LEU A 182 13.22 34.98 6.18
N LEU A 183 12.19 34.13 6.20
CA LEU A 183 11.44 33.70 5.00
C LEU A 183 10.20 34.54 4.72
N LEU A 184 9.37 34.80 5.73
CA LEU A 184 8.23 35.72 5.66
C LEU A 184 8.19 36.63 6.89
N HIS A 185 7.74 37.87 6.71
CA HIS A 185 7.41 38.78 7.80
C HIS A 185 6.31 39.76 7.38
N SER A 186 5.31 39.96 8.25
CA SER A 186 4.29 41.01 8.14
C SER A 186 3.74 41.33 9.53
N GLU A 187 3.42 42.60 9.75
CA GLU A 187 2.89 43.13 11.00
C GLU A 187 1.59 43.89 10.71
N GLY A 188 0.59 43.78 11.58
CA GLY A 188 -0.62 44.59 11.53
C GLY A 188 -0.51 45.81 12.45
N ILE A 189 -1.08 46.95 12.04
CA ILE A 189 -1.13 48.21 12.82
C ILE A 189 -1.79 48.02 14.22
N GLN A 190 -2.49 46.90 14.45
CA GLN A 190 -3.15 46.55 15.71
C GLN A 190 -2.35 45.57 16.59
N GLY A 191 -1.13 45.17 16.20
CA GLY A 191 -0.29 44.21 16.95
C GLY A 191 -0.44 42.74 16.52
N ASP A 192 -1.16 42.49 15.43
CA ASP A 192 -1.14 41.23 14.71
C ASP A 192 0.25 40.98 14.11
N LEU A 193 0.70 39.73 14.10
CA LEU A 193 2.04 39.38 13.63
C LEU A 193 1.99 38.07 12.85
N PHE A 194 2.67 38.02 11.71
CA PHE A 194 2.98 36.79 11.01
C PHE A 194 4.46 36.78 10.63
N THR A 195 5.23 35.79 11.09
CA THR A 195 6.66 35.69 10.78
C THR A 195 7.09 34.23 10.70
N LEU A 196 7.80 33.88 9.63
CA LEU A 196 8.40 32.57 9.41
C LEU A 196 9.92 32.76 9.30
N GLU A 197 10.66 32.20 10.26
CA GLU A 197 12.11 32.26 10.31
C GLU A 197 12.72 30.86 10.36
N LEU A 198 13.80 30.65 9.61
CA LEU A 198 14.70 29.51 9.77
C LEU A 198 15.74 29.89 10.82
N ARG A 199 15.98 29.01 11.81
CA ARG A 199 17.03 29.17 12.83
C ARG A 199 17.64 27.83 13.21
N ARG A 200 18.97 27.74 13.22
CA ARG A 200 19.73 26.48 13.41
C ARG A 200 19.11 25.31 12.63
N GLY A 201 18.82 25.52 11.36
CA GLY A 201 18.24 24.47 10.48
C GLY A 201 16.81 24.04 10.83
N ARG A 202 16.06 24.78 11.67
CA ARG A 202 14.67 24.50 12.05
C ARG A 202 13.77 25.69 11.74
N LEU A 203 12.50 25.44 11.36
CA LEU A 203 11.56 26.53 11.08
C LEU A 203 10.72 26.88 12.30
N TYR A 204 10.68 28.19 12.59
CA TYR A 204 9.87 28.81 13.62
C TYR A 204 8.80 29.69 12.95
N LEU A 205 7.54 29.36 13.20
CA LEU A 205 6.38 30.17 12.85
C LEU A 205 5.93 30.93 14.10
N HIS A 206 6.03 32.26 14.05
CA HIS A 206 5.40 33.16 15.00
C HIS A 206 4.10 33.72 14.41
N ILE A 207 3.00 33.60 15.15
CA ILE A 207 1.72 34.17 14.76
C ILE A 207 0.99 34.77 15.97
N SER A 208 0.44 35.97 15.80
CA SER A 208 -0.38 36.71 16.76
C SER A 208 -1.64 37.22 16.06
N LEU A 209 -2.79 37.07 16.72
CA LEU A 209 -4.09 37.62 16.29
C LEU A 209 -4.46 38.88 17.11
N GLY A 210 -3.45 39.57 17.63
CA GLY A 210 -3.61 40.70 18.56
C GLY A 210 -3.59 40.27 20.04
N SER A 211 -3.23 41.21 20.92
CA SER A 211 -3.10 41.00 22.37
C SER A 211 -4.07 41.91 23.15
N SER A 212 -4.71 41.38 24.19
CA SER A 212 -5.70 42.15 24.96
C SER A 212 -5.04 43.04 26.02
N VAL A 213 -5.48 44.31 26.09
CA VAL A 213 -5.09 45.24 27.16
C VAL A 213 -5.87 45.00 28.47
N VAL A 214 -7.02 44.31 28.39
CA VAL A 214 -7.89 44.02 29.55
C VAL A 214 -7.44 42.74 30.26
N HIS A 215 -7.08 41.72 29.49
CA HIS A 215 -6.51 40.47 30.00
C HIS A 215 -5.06 40.37 29.52
N LYS A 216 -4.10 40.54 30.45
CA LYS A 216 -2.64 40.53 30.18
C LYS A 216 -2.15 39.16 29.69
N VAL A 217 -2.47 38.82 28.45
CA VAL A 217 -2.12 37.58 27.77
C VAL A 217 -1.54 37.96 26.41
N ASP A 218 -0.32 37.51 26.13
CA ASP A 218 0.30 37.67 24.82
C ASP A 218 -0.42 36.76 23.80
N GLY A 219 -0.99 37.37 22.76
CA GLY A 219 -1.66 36.68 21.65
C GLY A 219 -0.71 35.85 20.79
N ARG A 220 0.60 36.13 20.85
CA ARG A 220 1.64 35.42 20.10
C ARG A 220 1.75 33.95 20.55
N ILE A 221 1.74 33.05 19.58
CA ILE A 221 2.24 31.69 19.72
C ILE A 221 3.50 31.49 18.85
N THR A 222 4.27 30.47 19.18
CA THR A 222 5.43 30.02 18.39
C THR A 222 5.31 28.53 18.15
N LEU A 223 5.26 28.12 16.89
CA LEU A 223 5.29 26.72 16.47
C LEU A 223 6.64 26.44 15.82
N THR A 224 7.26 25.30 16.14
CA THR A 224 8.58 24.91 15.63
C THR A 224 8.47 23.54 14.97
N THR A 225 9.07 23.35 13.78
CA THR A 225 9.06 22.05 13.09
C THR A 225 10.26 21.90 12.13
N GLY A 226 10.55 20.65 11.73
CA GLY A 226 11.69 20.27 10.89
C GLY A 226 13.04 20.26 11.63
N SER A 227 14.05 19.68 10.98
CA SER A 227 15.42 19.51 11.48
C SER A 227 16.41 19.51 10.31
N LEU A 228 17.58 20.15 10.47
CA LEU A 228 18.64 20.29 9.46
C LEU A 228 18.16 20.65 8.04
N LEU A 229 17.29 21.67 7.94
CA LEU A 229 16.74 22.19 6.68
C LEU A 229 17.76 23.02 5.86
N ASP A 230 19.01 23.09 6.32
CA ASP A 230 20.21 23.65 5.66
C ASP A 230 21.00 22.58 4.88
N ASN A 231 20.29 21.66 4.24
CA ASN A 231 20.83 20.47 3.55
C ASN A 231 20.85 20.59 2.01
N LEU A 232 20.56 21.77 1.46
CA LEU A 232 20.46 22.09 0.03
C LEU A 232 19.24 21.53 -0.75
N HIS A 233 18.38 20.72 -0.15
CA HIS A 233 17.20 20.15 -0.81
C HIS A 233 16.00 21.12 -0.74
N TRP A 234 15.02 20.92 -1.63
CA TRP A 234 13.75 21.63 -1.61
C TRP A 234 12.87 21.12 -0.47
N HIS A 235 12.53 22.01 0.46
CA HIS A 235 11.57 21.77 1.54
C HIS A 235 10.23 22.45 1.22
N TYR A 236 9.13 21.71 1.34
CA TYR A 236 7.77 22.19 1.11
C TYR A 236 7.16 22.64 2.44
N VAL A 237 6.85 23.94 2.55
CA VAL A 237 6.21 24.52 3.74
C VAL A 237 4.76 24.84 3.41
N THR A 238 3.81 24.46 4.27
CA THR A 238 2.45 25.01 4.21
C THR A 238 1.87 25.31 5.58
N ILE A 239 1.18 26.45 5.67
CA ILE A 239 0.57 26.97 6.89
C ILE A 239 -0.91 27.17 6.58
N LYS A 240 -1.78 26.49 7.32
CA LYS A 240 -3.24 26.58 7.17
C LYS A 240 -3.85 27.03 8.50
N ARG A 241 -4.47 28.19 8.53
CA ARG A 241 -5.17 28.73 9.71
C ARG A 241 -6.67 28.73 9.49
N TYR A 242 -7.45 28.35 10.49
CA TYR A 242 -8.89 28.58 10.55
C TYR A 242 -9.27 29.09 11.94
N GLY A 243 -9.73 30.35 12.02
CA GLY A 243 -9.94 31.03 13.29
C GLY A 243 -8.65 31.09 14.12
N ARG A 244 -8.69 30.51 15.32
CA ARG A 244 -7.51 30.38 16.21
C ARG A 244 -6.66 29.14 15.93
N GLN A 245 -7.15 28.15 15.18
CA GLN A 245 -6.39 26.91 14.93
C GLN A 245 -5.41 27.10 13.78
N VAL A 246 -4.16 26.67 13.97
CA VAL A 246 -3.05 26.77 13.00
C VAL A 246 -2.44 25.40 12.80
N ASN A 247 -2.44 24.90 11.57
CA ASN A 247 -1.71 23.71 11.15
C ASN A 247 -0.46 24.18 10.38
N PHE A 248 0.73 23.90 10.91
CA PHE A 248 2.01 24.25 10.33
C PHE A 248 2.73 22.98 9.88
N THR A 249 2.86 22.79 8.57
CA THR A 249 3.46 21.61 7.96
C THR A 249 4.77 21.98 7.27
N VAL A 250 5.80 21.19 7.48
CA VAL A 250 7.05 21.20 6.70
C VAL A 250 7.31 19.78 6.23
N ASP A 251 7.41 19.62 4.91
CA ASP A 251 7.40 18.35 4.18
C ASP A 251 6.19 17.49 4.59
N SER A 252 6.42 16.41 5.36
CA SER A 252 5.36 15.56 5.94
C SER A 252 5.01 15.91 7.40
N GLN A 253 5.84 16.70 8.09
CA GLN A 253 5.75 16.94 9.53
C GLN A 253 4.76 18.08 9.84
N THR A 254 3.57 17.75 10.35
CA THR A 254 2.54 18.73 10.72
C THR A 254 2.47 18.95 12.24
N VAL A 255 2.68 20.20 12.67
CA VAL A 255 2.48 20.67 14.04
C VAL A 255 1.20 21.50 14.10
N THR A 256 0.29 21.17 15.00
CA THR A 256 -0.97 21.89 15.21
C THR A 256 -0.92 22.75 16.47
N GLY A 257 -1.29 24.02 16.36
CA GLY A 257 -1.38 24.96 17.47
C GLY A 257 -2.72 25.71 17.52
N ILE A 258 -2.95 26.42 18.62
CA ILE A 258 -4.11 27.30 18.82
C ILE A 258 -3.58 28.65 19.32
N CYS A 259 -3.89 29.75 18.62
CA CYS A 259 -3.46 31.10 19.00
C CYS A 259 -4.02 31.50 20.38
N ASN A 260 -3.25 32.29 21.12
CA ASN A 260 -3.66 32.81 22.43
C ASN A 260 -4.69 33.96 22.29
N GLY A 261 -5.30 34.37 23.40
CA GLY A 261 -6.32 35.42 23.43
C GLY A 261 -7.69 34.97 22.90
N GLU A 262 -8.56 35.93 22.60
CA GLU A 262 -9.95 35.69 22.18
C GLU A 262 -10.18 35.99 20.68
N PHE A 263 -9.25 36.68 20.03
CA PHE A 263 -9.36 37.08 18.64
C PHE A 263 -9.27 35.89 17.67
N THR A 264 -10.00 35.98 16.56
CA THR A 264 -10.16 34.90 15.57
C THR A 264 -9.76 35.30 14.15
N HIS A 265 -9.52 36.58 13.93
CA HIS A 265 -9.13 37.14 12.64
C HIS A 265 -7.67 37.58 12.69
N LEU A 266 -7.02 37.61 11.53
CA LEU A 266 -5.69 38.18 11.33
C LEU A 266 -5.83 39.40 10.41
N ASP A 267 -5.39 40.59 10.80
CA ASP A 267 -5.44 41.83 9.99
C ASP A 267 -4.04 42.33 9.62
N LEU A 268 -3.45 41.71 8.59
CA LEU A 268 -2.19 42.15 7.98
C LEU A 268 -2.48 43.33 7.03
N ASN A 269 -2.53 44.52 7.60
CA ASN A 269 -2.84 45.77 6.92
C ASN A 269 -1.59 46.60 6.54
N THR A 270 -0.38 46.01 6.60
CA THR A 270 0.88 46.62 6.11
C THR A 270 1.49 45.83 4.93
N GLN A 271 2.83 45.85 4.78
CA GLN A 271 3.56 45.14 3.74
C GLN A 271 3.91 43.72 4.19
N LEU A 272 3.82 42.75 3.27
CA LEU A 272 4.25 41.37 3.49
C LEU A 272 5.58 41.13 2.77
N TYR A 273 6.63 40.96 3.56
CA TYR A 273 8.00 40.76 3.10
C TYR A 273 8.28 39.28 2.86
N VAL A 274 9.00 38.97 1.77
CA VAL A 274 9.33 37.62 1.31
C VAL A 274 10.84 37.52 1.07
N GLY A 275 11.49 36.54 1.71
CA GLY A 275 12.94 36.34 1.65
C GLY A 275 13.76 37.30 2.53
N GLY A 276 13.11 38.20 3.28
CA GLY A 276 13.76 39.08 4.26
C GLY A 276 13.23 40.51 4.24
N VAL A 277 13.73 41.32 5.17
CA VAL A 277 13.27 42.69 5.45
C VAL A 277 14.40 43.70 5.22
N ILE A 278 14.06 44.89 4.71
CA ILE A 278 15.03 45.94 4.36
C ILE A 278 15.06 47.08 5.41
N GLU A 279 13.95 47.29 6.13
CA GLU A 279 13.82 48.35 7.13
C GLU A 279 14.24 47.86 8.52
N GLN A 280 15.47 48.19 8.93
CA GLN A 280 16.11 47.72 10.17
C GLN A 280 15.47 48.27 11.48
N ASN A 281 14.42 49.09 11.37
CA ASN A 281 13.77 49.78 12.49
C ASN A 281 12.29 49.35 12.69
N LEU A 282 11.86 48.25 12.08
CA LEU A 282 10.52 47.69 12.33
C LEU A 282 10.45 47.08 13.74
N PRO A 283 9.39 47.34 14.52
CA PRO A 283 9.19 46.69 15.81
C PRO A 283 8.95 45.19 15.63
N HIS A 284 9.25 44.41 16.68
CA HIS A 284 9.08 42.94 16.72
C HIS A 284 9.80 42.12 15.62
N LEU A 285 10.58 42.76 14.73
CA LEU A 285 11.43 42.11 13.74
C LEU A 285 12.47 41.20 14.42
N PRO A 286 12.66 39.95 13.98
CA PRO A 286 13.67 39.07 14.58
C PRO A 286 15.10 39.49 14.27
N THR A 287 16.04 39.00 15.09
CA THR A 287 17.49 39.20 14.88
C THR A 287 18.09 38.30 13.80
N THR A 288 17.29 37.47 13.13
CA THR A 288 17.74 36.57 12.06
C THR A 288 18.18 37.33 10.81
N PRO A 289 19.22 36.87 10.09
CA PRO A 289 19.56 37.44 8.79
C PRO A 289 18.44 37.23 7.76
N ASN A 290 18.42 38.04 6.71
CA ASN A 290 17.56 37.80 5.55
C ASN A 290 17.93 36.48 4.87
N PHE A 291 16.93 35.73 4.39
CA PHE A 291 17.10 34.40 3.82
C PHE A 291 18.08 34.38 2.62
N ARG A 292 18.86 33.30 2.52
CA ARG A 292 19.90 33.08 1.51
C ARG A 292 19.73 31.71 0.89
N GLY A 293 18.92 31.64 -0.15
CA GLY A 293 18.60 30.39 -0.84
C GLY A 293 17.70 30.63 -2.04
N CYS A 294 17.12 29.57 -2.57
CA CYS A 294 16.07 29.68 -3.59
C CYS A 294 14.69 29.62 -2.93
N LEU A 295 13.73 30.34 -3.52
CA LEU A 295 12.30 30.22 -3.22
C LEU A 295 11.56 29.92 -4.53
N GLU A 296 10.60 29.00 -4.48
CA GLU A 296 9.62 28.76 -5.55
C GLU A 296 8.22 28.57 -4.93
N ASN A 297 7.18 28.53 -5.76
CA ASN A 297 5.81 28.20 -5.33
C ASN A 297 5.31 28.98 -4.09
N VAL A 298 5.62 30.29 -4.01
CA VAL A 298 5.13 31.17 -2.94
C VAL A 298 3.66 31.50 -3.19
N PHE A 299 2.76 30.77 -2.56
CA PHE A 299 1.31 31.01 -2.56
C PHE A 299 0.86 31.62 -1.23
N ILE A 300 0.09 32.70 -1.28
CA ILE A 300 -0.58 33.31 -0.12
C ILE A 300 -2.06 33.46 -0.45
N ASN A 301 -2.91 32.75 0.28
CA ASN A 301 -4.38 32.70 0.12
C ASN A 301 -4.82 32.45 -1.34
N GLY A 302 -4.15 31.49 -1.99
CA GLY A 302 -4.37 31.11 -3.39
C GLY A 302 -3.66 31.97 -4.44
N ILE A 303 -3.08 33.11 -4.05
CA ILE A 303 -2.35 34.02 -4.95
C ILE A 303 -0.90 33.57 -5.07
N ASN A 304 -0.45 33.25 -6.28
CA ASN A 304 0.96 32.98 -6.55
C ASN A 304 1.74 34.31 -6.66
N ILE A 305 2.56 34.61 -5.65
CA ILE A 305 3.33 35.85 -5.59
C ILE A 305 4.48 35.85 -6.61
N ILE A 306 5.04 34.67 -6.94
CA ILE A 306 6.10 34.55 -7.96
C ILE A 306 5.53 34.84 -9.36
N ASP A 307 4.35 34.33 -9.68
CA ASP A 307 3.66 34.56 -10.96
C ASP A 307 3.21 36.03 -11.10
N LYS A 308 2.56 36.62 -10.08
CA LYS A 308 2.28 38.07 -10.05
C LYS A 308 3.54 38.92 -10.22
N ALA A 309 4.68 38.48 -9.67
CA ALA A 309 5.96 39.15 -9.82
C ALA A 309 6.50 39.03 -11.26
N GLN A 310 6.47 37.85 -11.87
CA GLN A 310 6.87 37.64 -13.26
C GLN A 310 6.00 38.44 -14.26
N ARG A 311 4.74 38.75 -13.88
CA ARG A 311 3.80 39.57 -14.66
C ARG A 311 3.90 41.08 -14.41
N GLU A 312 4.77 41.52 -13.49
CA GLU A 312 4.97 42.93 -13.12
C GLU A 312 3.66 43.66 -12.71
N GLU A 313 2.76 42.96 -12.00
CA GLU A 313 1.49 43.55 -11.55
C GLU A 313 1.70 44.69 -10.53
N SER A 314 0.80 45.68 -10.53
CA SER A 314 0.88 46.94 -9.75
C SER A 314 1.14 46.77 -8.25
N ASP A 315 0.76 45.62 -7.72
CA ASP A 315 0.81 45.27 -6.30
C ASP A 315 2.24 44.85 -5.88
N ILE A 316 3.10 44.49 -6.83
CA ILE A 316 4.45 43.94 -6.59
C ILE A 316 5.50 44.99 -6.98
N ARG A 317 6.41 45.29 -6.05
CA ARG A 317 7.50 46.26 -6.26
C ARG A 317 8.83 45.57 -6.51
N ILE A 318 9.12 45.34 -7.80
CA ILE A 318 10.39 44.76 -8.28
C ILE A 318 11.27 45.86 -8.85
N PRO A 319 12.50 46.09 -8.34
CA PRO A 319 13.40 47.10 -8.90
C PRO A 319 14.13 46.60 -10.16
N GLN A 320 13.36 46.57 -11.24
CA GLN A 320 13.77 46.69 -12.65
C GLN A 320 14.65 45.59 -13.28
N LYS A 321 14.03 44.91 -14.26
CA LYS A 321 14.62 44.29 -15.46
C LYS A 321 16.09 44.62 -15.78
N VAL A 322 16.89 43.56 -15.90
CA VAL A 322 17.96 43.47 -16.91
C VAL A 322 17.32 43.03 -18.24
N CYS A 323 17.91 43.39 -19.38
CA CYS A 323 17.39 42.97 -20.69
C CYS A 323 17.66 41.47 -20.94
N GLY A 324 16.66 40.63 -20.70
CA GLY A 324 16.67 39.19 -20.97
C GLY A 324 15.34 38.54 -20.56
N ASN A 325 14.98 37.41 -21.17
CA ASN A 325 13.73 36.73 -20.85
C ASN A 325 13.75 36.13 -19.44
N VAL A 326 12.61 36.24 -18.74
CA VAL A 326 12.44 35.91 -17.31
C VAL A 326 12.68 34.42 -16.99
N THR A 327 12.65 33.54 -17.99
CA THR A 327 12.83 32.08 -17.87
C THR A 327 14.26 31.61 -17.52
N ALA A 328 15.25 32.50 -17.45
CA ALA A 328 16.68 32.10 -17.35
C ALA A 328 17.30 32.10 -15.94
N LEU A 329 16.59 32.51 -14.88
CA LEU A 329 17.18 32.74 -13.54
C LEU A 329 17.05 31.58 -12.53
N LEU A 330 16.62 30.39 -12.98
CA LEU A 330 16.16 29.31 -12.09
C LEU A 330 17.22 28.29 -11.61
N ASN A 331 18.49 28.38 -12.05
CA ASN A 331 19.55 27.43 -11.69
C ASN A 331 20.93 28.10 -11.54
N LEU A 332 21.26 28.60 -10.34
CA LEU A 332 22.61 29.10 -9.98
C LEU A 332 22.97 28.82 -8.51
N PHE A 333 23.27 27.55 -8.18
CA PHE A 333 24.05 27.23 -6.98
C PHE A 333 25.54 27.18 -7.30
N GLN A 334 26.31 28.11 -6.73
CA GLN A 334 27.74 28.03 -6.35
C GLN A 334 28.25 29.46 -6.14
N ALA A 335 28.68 29.84 -4.93
CA ALA A 335 29.27 31.16 -4.69
C ALA A 335 30.13 31.30 -3.42
N ASP A 336 31.07 30.38 -3.16
CA ASP A 336 32.34 30.79 -2.54
C ASP A 336 33.49 29.83 -2.87
N SER A 337 34.73 30.21 -2.52
CA SER A 337 35.94 29.44 -2.85
C SER A 337 36.24 28.32 -1.85
N THR A 338 35.21 27.60 -1.42
CA THR A 338 35.25 26.43 -0.56
C THR A 338 34.85 25.21 -1.37
N ILE A 339 35.72 24.19 -1.44
CA ILE A 339 35.38 22.93 -2.09
C ILE A 339 34.59 22.09 -1.08
N GLU A 340 33.28 22.07 -1.23
CA GLU A 340 32.41 21.13 -0.50
C GLU A 340 32.53 19.75 -1.13
N ILE A 341 32.84 18.75 -0.29
CA ILE A 341 33.03 17.35 -0.66
C ILE A 341 32.08 16.50 0.17
N THR A 342 31.33 15.61 -0.49
CA THR A 342 30.59 14.53 0.16
C THR A 342 31.16 13.20 -0.34
N GLU A 343 31.60 12.36 0.59
CA GLU A 343 31.98 10.97 0.29
C GLU A 343 30.78 10.06 0.58
N LYS A 344 30.44 9.18 -0.37
CA LYS A 344 29.16 8.46 -0.33
C LYS A 344 29.18 7.22 0.55
N HIS A 345 30.33 6.56 0.69
CA HIS A 345 30.56 5.36 1.50
C HIS A 345 31.97 5.41 2.10
N PHE A 346 32.12 5.21 3.41
CA PHE A 346 33.41 4.89 4.02
C PHE A 346 33.78 3.43 3.66
N ASN A 347 34.58 3.25 2.60
CA ASN A 347 34.94 1.92 2.10
C ASN A 347 36.38 1.86 1.54
N MET A 348 37.36 2.20 2.40
CA MET A 348 38.82 2.02 2.20
C MET A 348 39.45 2.69 0.95
N ARG A 349 38.74 3.51 0.17
CA ARG A 349 39.18 3.96 -1.18
C ARG A 349 38.82 5.39 -1.57
N SER A 350 38.27 6.17 -0.64
CA SER A 350 38.00 7.59 -0.84
C SER A 350 39.00 8.41 0.01
N ASP A 351 39.87 9.13 -0.68
CA ASP A 351 40.97 9.87 -0.06
C ASP A 351 41.30 11.10 -0.93
N PHE A 352 41.18 12.30 -0.36
CA PHE A 352 41.45 13.56 -1.04
C PHE A 352 42.66 14.26 -0.44
N SER A 353 43.77 14.29 -1.21
CA SER A 353 45.01 14.92 -0.75
C SER A 353 45.17 16.38 -1.23
N VAL A 354 45.34 17.30 -0.29
CA VAL A 354 45.68 18.71 -0.54
C VAL A 354 47.20 18.90 -0.51
N PRO A 355 47.82 19.64 -1.45
CA PRO A 355 49.26 19.91 -1.41
C PRO A 355 49.67 20.73 -0.19
N GLY A 356 50.68 20.24 0.52
CA GLY A 356 51.29 20.83 1.71
C GLY A 356 52.56 21.62 1.40
N PHE A 357 52.96 22.47 2.34
CA PHE A 357 54.21 23.24 2.24
C PHE A 357 55.37 22.44 2.84
N PHE A 358 56.12 21.70 2.03
CA PHE A 358 57.20 20.82 2.48
C PHE A 358 58.23 21.49 3.43
N ARG A 359 58.68 20.75 4.46
CA ARG A 359 59.75 21.06 5.44
C ARG A 359 59.60 22.34 6.29
N ARG A 360 58.39 22.91 6.41
CA ARG A 360 58.15 24.07 7.30
C ARG A 360 58.08 23.65 8.78
N HIS A 361 58.57 24.53 9.65
CA HIS A 361 58.49 24.45 11.12
C HIS A 361 57.09 24.77 11.70
N ARG A 362 56.07 24.91 10.85
CA ARG A 362 54.70 25.25 11.27
C ARG A 362 53.68 24.75 10.26
N MET A 363 52.55 24.27 10.75
CA MET A 363 51.32 24.00 10.01
C MET A 363 50.18 24.86 10.55
N PHE A 364 49.24 25.18 9.66
CA PHE A 364 47.96 25.78 9.99
C PHE A 364 46.93 25.14 9.05
N VAL A 365 45.89 24.52 9.60
CA VAL A 365 44.82 23.88 8.85
C VAL A 365 43.50 24.30 9.49
N LYS A 366 42.63 24.92 8.69
CA LYS A 366 41.28 25.30 9.12
C LYS A 366 40.26 24.72 8.14
N PHE A 367 39.27 24.01 8.65
CA PHE A 367 38.21 23.39 7.87
C PHE A 367 36.88 23.42 8.64
N LYS A 368 35.80 23.01 7.98
CA LYS A 368 34.52 22.71 8.63
C LYS A 368 34.12 21.28 8.35
N PHE A 369 33.39 20.66 9.27
CA PHE A 369 32.79 19.34 9.07
C PHE A 369 31.41 19.28 9.73
N ARG A 370 30.59 18.31 9.31
CA ARG A 370 29.40 17.85 10.04
C ARG A 370 29.23 16.36 9.81
N SER A 371 28.85 15.61 10.85
CA SER A 371 28.53 14.18 10.75
C SER A 371 27.59 13.75 11.87
N TRP A 372 27.00 12.57 11.73
CA TRP A 372 26.35 11.80 12.80
C TRP A 372 27.29 10.72 13.39
N ASP A 373 28.36 10.37 12.68
CA ASP A 373 29.18 9.21 12.99
C ASP A 373 30.05 9.43 14.23
N TYR A 374 30.06 8.45 15.14
CA TYR A 374 30.82 8.53 16.39
C TYR A 374 32.34 8.40 16.20
N THR A 375 32.80 7.90 15.04
CA THR A 375 34.21 7.60 14.73
C THR A 375 34.52 7.87 13.26
N GLY A 376 35.68 8.47 12.96
CA GLY A 376 36.11 8.66 11.57
C GLY A 376 37.37 9.53 11.45
N LEU A 377 38.22 9.28 10.46
CA LEU A 377 39.44 10.06 10.22
C LEU A 377 39.09 11.39 9.52
N LEU A 378 39.44 12.52 10.14
CA LEU A 378 39.19 13.87 9.60
C LEU A 378 40.38 14.39 8.79
N MET A 379 41.61 14.15 9.26
CA MET A 379 42.84 14.59 8.57
C MET A 379 44.03 13.72 8.98
N PHE A 380 44.89 13.37 8.02
CA PHE A 380 46.18 12.71 8.25
C PHE A 380 47.32 13.41 7.50
N THR A 381 48.53 13.41 8.05
CA THR A 381 49.74 13.85 7.33
C THR A 381 51.00 13.23 7.90
N ARG A 382 51.92 12.84 7.01
CA ARG A 382 53.27 12.40 7.39
C ARG A 382 54.19 13.61 7.48
N PHE A 383 55.03 13.64 8.51
CA PHE A 383 56.08 14.64 8.61
C PHE A 383 57.25 14.27 7.70
N ALA A 384 57.88 15.28 7.11
CA ALA A 384 59.11 15.08 6.33
C ALA A 384 60.27 14.63 7.24
N ASP A 385 61.33 14.12 6.62
CA ASP A 385 62.56 13.68 7.30
C ASP A 385 62.32 12.53 8.32
N ASP A 386 61.34 11.67 8.00
CA ASP A 386 60.89 10.49 8.78
C ASP A 386 60.53 10.77 10.25
N LEU A 387 60.16 12.01 10.55
CA LEU A 387 59.76 12.46 11.90
C LEU A 387 58.39 11.92 12.37
N GLY A 388 57.77 11.00 11.64
CA GLY A 388 56.49 10.37 11.98
C GLY A 388 55.28 11.05 11.32
N ALA A 389 54.18 11.21 12.06
CA ALA A 389 52.90 11.65 11.53
C ALA A 389 52.01 12.38 12.55
N LEU A 390 51.04 13.14 12.03
CA LEU A 390 49.90 13.69 12.74
C LEU A 390 48.60 13.14 12.13
N GLU A 391 47.67 12.80 13.01
CA GLU A 391 46.37 12.21 12.73
C GLU A 391 45.32 12.98 13.55
N LEU A 392 44.15 13.23 12.98
CA LEU A 392 43.05 14.00 13.57
C LEU A 392 41.76 13.27 13.21
N GLY A 393 41.01 12.78 14.20
CA GLY A 393 39.81 11.97 13.96
C GLY A 393 38.77 12.07 15.06
N LEU A 394 37.53 11.71 14.73
CA LEU A 394 36.45 11.53 15.69
C LEU A 394 36.59 10.18 16.41
N SER A 395 36.28 10.17 17.71
CA SER A 395 36.24 9.00 18.57
C SER A 395 35.21 9.23 19.68
N GLU A 396 34.17 8.40 19.75
CA GLU A 396 33.03 8.59 20.67
C GLU A 396 32.38 9.99 20.54
N GLY A 397 32.41 10.58 19.33
CA GLY A 397 31.93 11.94 19.06
C GLY A 397 32.90 13.08 19.45
N GLN A 398 34.05 12.77 20.08
CA GLN A 398 35.09 13.75 20.42
C GLN A 398 36.13 13.86 19.31
N ILE A 399 36.66 15.05 19.05
CA ILE A 399 37.87 15.21 18.22
C ILE A 399 39.08 14.77 19.05
N ASN A 400 39.78 13.73 18.57
CA ASN A 400 41.08 13.31 19.04
C ASN A 400 42.18 13.82 18.09
N VAL A 401 43.19 14.52 18.64
CA VAL A 401 44.45 14.80 17.92
C VAL A 401 45.54 13.84 18.37
N THR A 402 46.13 13.14 17.42
CA THR A 402 47.15 12.11 17.61
C THR A 402 48.47 12.52 16.97
N ILE A 403 49.58 12.49 17.71
CA ILE A 403 50.93 12.67 17.16
C ILE A 403 51.78 11.42 17.46
N PHE A 404 52.40 10.89 16.41
CA PHE A 404 53.34 9.76 16.46
C PHE A 404 54.71 10.22 15.96
N GLN A 405 55.77 10.04 16.75
CA GLN A 405 57.16 10.21 16.32
C GLN A 405 58.00 9.03 16.82
N PRO A 406 58.97 8.51 16.03
CA PRO A 406 59.89 7.48 16.50
C PRO A 406 60.59 7.87 17.82
N GLY A 407 60.61 6.96 18.78
CA GLY A 407 61.26 7.17 20.09
C GLY A 407 60.55 8.12 21.06
N LYS A 408 59.34 8.60 20.75
CA LYS A 408 58.56 9.50 21.63
C LYS A 408 57.22 8.87 22.04
N LYS A 409 56.64 9.35 23.15
CA LYS A 409 55.28 8.93 23.58
C LYS A 409 54.23 9.45 22.58
N LYS A 410 53.31 8.57 22.19
CA LYS A 410 52.06 8.94 21.48
C LYS A 410 51.32 9.98 22.34
N LEU A 411 50.87 11.06 21.70
CA LEU A 411 50.04 12.09 22.33
C LEU A 411 48.60 11.92 21.84
N GLN A 412 47.61 12.08 22.73
CA GLN A 412 46.18 11.97 22.42
C GLN A 412 45.37 12.83 23.40
N PHE A 413 44.41 13.61 22.89
CA PHE A 413 43.54 14.49 23.67
C PHE A 413 42.18 14.62 22.98
N GLY A 414 41.09 14.42 23.72
CA GLY A 414 39.71 14.49 23.23
C GLY A 414 38.99 15.78 23.65
N ALA A 415 38.06 16.27 22.81
CA ALA A 415 37.16 17.38 23.15
C ALA A 415 35.81 17.31 22.39
N GLY A 416 34.74 17.73 23.06
CA GLY A 416 33.42 18.00 22.48
C GLY A 416 32.44 16.82 22.45
N GLY A 417 31.32 17.02 21.76
CA GLY A 417 30.36 16.00 21.33
C GLY A 417 29.82 16.45 19.99
N LEU A 418 30.60 16.18 18.93
CA LEU A 418 30.62 16.94 17.67
C LEU A 418 30.07 16.12 16.49
N ASN A 419 29.23 15.13 16.80
CA ASN A 419 28.51 14.29 15.86
C ASN A 419 26.99 14.55 15.94
N ASP A 420 26.63 15.83 16.08
CA ASP A 420 25.25 16.32 16.28
C ASP A 420 24.56 16.77 14.98
N GLY A 421 25.19 16.53 13.82
CA GLY A 421 24.72 16.91 12.50
C GLY A 421 24.91 18.40 12.13
N TYR A 422 25.37 19.26 13.04
CA TYR A 422 25.62 20.68 12.77
C TYR A 422 27.05 20.93 12.25
N TRP A 423 27.24 22.11 11.66
CA TRP A 423 28.51 22.56 11.09
C TRP A 423 29.50 23.03 12.16
N HIS A 424 30.45 22.18 12.51
CA HIS A 424 31.58 22.55 13.36
C HIS A 424 32.75 23.12 12.54
N THR A 425 33.49 24.06 13.14
CA THR A 425 34.68 24.71 12.58
C THR A 425 35.91 24.30 13.37
N VAL A 426 36.89 23.71 12.71
CA VAL A 426 38.14 23.23 13.32
C VAL A 426 39.30 24.10 12.85
N ASP A 427 40.07 24.63 13.80
CA ASP A 427 41.27 25.44 13.55
C ASP A 427 42.45 24.81 14.29
N LEU A 428 43.37 24.19 13.53
CA LEU A 428 44.51 23.43 14.02
C LEU A 428 45.83 24.09 13.62
N ALA A 429 46.58 24.56 14.62
CA ALA A 429 47.90 25.16 14.44
C ALA A 429 48.97 24.39 15.22
N ALA A 430 50.02 23.94 14.54
CA ALA A 430 51.16 23.28 15.19
C ALA A 430 52.49 23.92 14.79
N ARG A 431 53.40 24.01 15.75
CA ARG A 431 54.81 24.40 15.61
C ARG A 431 55.66 23.54 16.56
N ASP A 432 56.98 23.64 16.46
CA ASP A 432 57.89 22.94 17.36
C ASP A 432 57.49 23.17 18.84
N ASN A 433 57.25 22.06 19.55
CA ASN A 433 56.78 21.98 20.94
C ASN A 433 55.45 22.69 21.32
N LEU A 434 54.61 23.12 20.37
CA LEU A 434 53.28 23.67 20.67
C LEU A 434 52.24 23.28 19.61
N LEU A 435 51.19 22.59 20.06
CA LEU A 435 49.96 22.36 19.31
C LEU A 435 48.85 23.26 19.91
N THR A 436 47.98 23.81 19.06
CA THR A 436 46.80 24.60 19.44
C THR A 436 45.61 24.16 18.60
N LEU A 437 44.51 23.77 19.25
CA LEU A 437 43.24 23.39 18.63
C LEU A 437 42.15 24.37 19.10
N THR A 438 41.37 24.91 18.16
CA THR A 438 40.19 25.74 18.43
C THR A 438 38.98 25.14 17.71
N ILE A 439 37.82 25.16 18.37
CA ILE A 439 36.55 24.65 17.85
C ILE A 439 35.52 25.78 17.92
N ASP A 440 34.72 25.94 16.86
CA ASP A 440 33.58 26.88 16.74
C ASP A 440 33.83 28.36 17.08
N GLU A 441 35.11 28.77 17.04
CA GLU A 441 35.58 30.13 17.32
C GLU A 441 35.25 30.64 18.74
N GLU A 442 35.00 29.75 19.71
CA GLU A 442 34.80 30.15 21.11
C GLU A 442 36.07 30.75 21.73
N GLU A 443 35.96 32.00 22.20
CA GLU A 443 37.07 32.76 22.78
C GLU A 443 37.50 32.26 24.18
N GLY A 444 36.78 31.28 24.77
CA GLY A 444 36.95 30.82 26.15
C GLY A 444 38.36 30.33 26.48
N SER A 445 38.86 29.34 25.73
CA SER A 445 40.30 29.00 25.66
C SER A 445 40.57 27.94 24.58
N PRO A 446 41.41 28.19 23.56
CA PRO A 446 41.83 27.12 22.65
C PRO A 446 42.75 26.13 23.37
N LEU A 447 42.58 24.84 23.09
CA LEU A 447 43.34 23.74 23.70
C LEU A 447 44.80 23.82 23.27
N LYS A 448 45.69 24.21 24.20
CA LYS A 448 47.13 24.36 23.99
C LYS A 448 47.89 23.21 24.65
N ILE A 449 48.67 22.48 23.86
CA ILE A 449 49.46 21.32 24.29
C ILE A 449 50.94 21.61 24.06
N THR A 450 51.74 21.58 25.13
CA THR A 450 53.18 21.87 25.12
C THR A 450 54.00 20.63 25.49
N ASN A 451 54.31 19.81 24.48
CA ASN A 451 55.03 18.55 24.62
C ASN A 451 56.25 18.51 23.68
N PRO A 452 57.28 17.69 23.94
CA PRO A 452 58.55 17.72 23.20
C PRO A 452 58.48 17.07 21.80
N PHE A 453 57.77 17.69 20.86
CA PHE A 453 57.62 17.24 19.48
C PHE A 453 58.20 18.23 18.46
N THR A 454 58.65 17.69 17.31
CA THR A 454 59.35 18.45 16.26
C THR A 454 58.57 18.31 14.95
N ILE A 455 58.25 19.41 14.28
CA ILE A 455 57.44 19.40 13.06
C ILE A 455 58.25 19.80 11.82
N ARG A 456 58.22 18.90 10.83
CA ARG A 456 58.52 19.20 9.43
C ARG A 456 57.28 18.82 8.63
N THR A 457 56.54 19.79 8.12
CA THR A 457 55.38 19.51 7.28
C THR A 457 55.74 18.68 6.05
N GLY A 458 54.90 17.70 5.72
CA GLY A 458 55.01 16.93 4.49
C GLY A 458 54.67 17.74 3.24
N ASP A 459 54.69 17.06 2.11
CA ASP A 459 54.28 17.54 0.78
C ASP A 459 52.76 17.43 0.55
N ARG A 460 52.05 16.57 1.31
CA ARG A 460 50.61 16.32 1.21
C ARG A 460 49.92 16.26 2.58
N TYR A 461 48.69 16.77 2.63
CA TYR A 461 47.72 16.57 3.71
C TYR A 461 46.58 15.72 3.16
N PHE A 462 46.16 14.68 3.87
CA PHE A 462 45.12 13.73 3.46
C PHE A 462 43.86 13.97 4.28
N PHE A 463 42.70 13.84 3.63
CA PHE A 463 41.36 13.93 4.22
C PHE A 463 40.55 12.78 3.60
N GLY A 464 40.21 11.76 4.40
CA GLY A 464 39.73 10.46 3.92
C GLY A 464 40.37 9.30 4.71
N ASP A 465 40.25 8.07 4.20
CA ASP A 465 40.81 6.86 4.82
C ASP A 465 42.05 6.33 4.07
N ASN A 466 43.02 5.77 4.80
CA ASN A 466 44.45 6.00 4.56
C ASN A 466 45.16 4.91 3.72
N GLU A 467 44.87 4.81 2.41
CA GLU A 467 45.68 4.03 1.45
C GLU A 467 46.16 4.83 0.22
N GLN A 468 47.38 4.53 -0.23
CA GLN A 468 48.21 5.46 -1.01
C GLN A 468 47.98 5.36 -2.54
N LEU A 469 47.36 6.39 -3.14
CA LEU A 469 47.17 6.50 -4.60
C LEU A 469 48.02 7.62 -5.27
N ASP A 470 48.41 7.35 -6.52
CA ASP A 470 49.21 8.26 -7.37
C ASP A 470 48.32 9.19 -8.22
N ILE A 471 48.74 10.44 -8.38
CA ILE A 471 47.96 11.53 -9.01
C ILE A 471 48.41 11.83 -10.45
N ASP A 472 49.64 11.50 -10.85
CA ASP A 472 50.13 11.83 -12.21
C ASP A 472 49.36 11.07 -13.32
N ILE A 473 48.69 9.98 -12.95
CA ILE A 473 47.77 9.19 -13.81
C ILE A 473 46.38 9.85 -13.87
N ILE A 474 45.90 10.47 -12.78
CA ILE A 474 44.56 11.07 -12.68
C ILE A 474 44.40 12.25 -13.64
N LEU A 475 45.46 13.04 -13.84
CA LEU A 475 45.46 14.16 -14.80
C LEU A 475 45.27 13.72 -16.27
N GLN A 476 45.49 12.44 -16.60
CA GLN A 476 45.46 11.94 -17.99
C GLN A 476 44.13 11.30 -18.42
N ARG A 477 43.13 11.22 -17.52
CA ARG A 477 41.76 10.71 -17.79
C ARG A 477 41.66 9.25 -18.31
N GLN A 478 42.71 8.44 -18.23
CA GLN A 478 42.66 7.05 -18.70
C GLN A 478 42.17 6.07 -17.62
N TRP A 479 40.86 5.84 -17.66
CA TRP A 479 40.09 4.74 -17.04
C TRP A 479 39.99 4.69 -15.49
N GLY A 480 38.76 4.84 -15.01
CA GLY A 480 38.32 4.57 -13.62
C GLY A 480 36.83 4.87 -13.49
N ARG A 481 36.06 4.05 -12.73
CA ARG A 481 34.64 4.32 -12.44
C ARG A 481 34.53 5.17 -11.17
N TYR A 482 34.62 6.49 -11.31
CA TYR A 482 34.41 7.44 -10.22
C TYR A 482 32.90 7.64 -9.99
N ALA A 483 32.33 6.99 -8.97
CA ALA A 483 30.88 6.95 -8.72
C ALA A 483 30.45 7.46 -7.32
N GLU A 484 31.39 7.71 -6.41
CA GLU A 484 31.15 7.78 -4.96
C GLU A 484 31.62 9.09 -4.29
N LEU A 485 32.20 10.03 -5.06
CA LEU A 485 32.72 11.31 -4.55
C LEU A 485 31.96 12.46 -5.21
N LEU A 486 31.18 13.19 -4.41
CA LEU A 486 30.26 14.25 -4.87
C LEU A 486 30.82 15.63 -4.51
N LEU A 487 31.06 16.45 -5.55
CA LEU A 487 31.63 17.79 -5.44
C LEU A 487 30.51 18.85 -5.51
N GLY A 488 30.51 19.79 -4.57
CA GLY A 488 29.51 20.86 -4.51
C GLY A 488 28.17 20.46 -3.89
N THR A 489 28.17 19.40 -3.08
CA THR A 489 27.06 19.02 -2.19
C THR A 489 27.62 18.75 -0.80
N CYS A 490 26.83 19.06 0.24
CA CYS A 490 27.11 18.65 1.63
C CYS A 490 25.81 18.43 2.43
N GLY A 491 24.80 17.81 1.80
CA GLY A 491 23.51 17.53 2.40
C GLY A 491 23.58 16.32 3.35
N ILE A 492 23.37 16.55 4.63
CA ILE A 492 23.14 15.51 5.64
C ILE A 492 21.64 15.51 6.00
N THR A 493 21.08 14.34 6.31
CA THR A 493 19.66 14.20 6.67
C THR A 493 19.53 13.75 8.12
N ASP A 494 18.65 14.40 8.87
CA ASP A 494 18.19 13.91 10.18
C ASP A 494 17.10 12.86 9.95
N ARG A 495 17.45 11.60 10.15
CA ARG A 495 16.60 10.40 10.01
C ARG A 495 15.90 10.02 11.31
N CYS A 496 16.37 10.55 12.45
CA CYS A 496 15.80 10.29 13.78
C CYS A 496 14.78 11.36 14.25
N THR A 497 14.48 12.39 13.45
CA THR A 497 13.51 13.46 13.80
C THR A 497 12.40 13.63 12.74
N PRO A 498 11.15 13.20 12.99
CA PRO A 498 10.67 12.47 14.17
C PRO A 498 11.28 11.07 14.27
N ASN A 499 11.23 10.47 15.46
CA ASN A 499 11.75 9.13 15.72
C ASN A 499 11.04 8.09 14.82
N PRO A 500 11.74 7.41 13.89
CA PRO A 500 11.16 6.38 13.02
C PRO A 500 10.99 5.03 13.75
N CYS A 501 11.50 4.92 14.97
CA CYS A 501 11.41 3.72 15.79
C CYS A 501 10.13 3.77 16.63
N GLU A 502 9.22 2.84 16.35
CA GLU A 502 7.91 2.78 16.99
C GLU A 502 7.99 2.11 18.38
N HIS A 503 6.91 2.20 19.16
CA HIS A 503 6.79 1.60 20.50
C HIS A 503 7.95 1.97 21.47
N GLU A 504 8.26 3.28 21.54
CA GLU A 504 9.34 3.86 22.36
C GLU A 504 10.76 3.36 22.02
N GLY A 505 10.94 2.69 20.88
CA GLY A 505 12.25 2.26 20.39
C GLY A 505 13.23 3.42 20.22
N ARG A 506 14.52 3.19 20.51
CA ARG A 506 15.55 4.23 20.45
C ARG A 506 16.22 4.28 19.08
N CYS A 507 16.08 5.41 18.39
CA CYS A 507 16.85 5.70 17.18
C CYS A 507 18.30 6.10 17.49
N ILE A 508 19.21 5.65 16.62
CA ILE A 508 20.58 6.12 16.45
C ILE A 508 20.83 6.25 14.94
N GLN A 509 21.63 7.20 14.49
CA GLN A 509 21.86 7.45 13.05
C GLN A 509 23.34 7.58 12.69
N SER A 510 23.66 7.18 11.45
CA SER A 510 24.94 7.42 10.78
C SER A 510 24.75 8.46 9.66
N TRP A 511 25.83 8.75 8.93
CA TRP A 511 25.80 9.45 7.65
C TRP A 511 24.68 8.97 6.71
N ASP A 512 24.50 7.65 6.53
CA ASP A 512 23.68 7.03 5.47
C ASP A 512 22.43 6.27 5.93
N ASP A 513 22.45 5.54 7.06
CA ASP A 513 21.33 4.77 7.63
C ASP A 513 20.98 5.25 9.07
N PHE A 514 19.95 4.64 9.65
CA PHE A 514 19.65 4.73 11.08
C PHE A 514 19.41 3.32 11.65
N ILE A 515 19.41 3.15 12.97
CA ILE A 515 19.19 1.87 13.65
C ILE A 515 18.17 2.09 14.77
N CYS A 516 17.19 1.19 14.85
CA CYS A 516 16.24 1.14 15.96
C CYS A 516 16.63 0.06 16.96
N LEU A 517 16.89 0.47 18.20
CA LEU A 517 17.06 -0.44 19.33
C LEU A 517 15.68 -0.75 19.92
N CYS A 518 15.16 -1.96 19.62
CA CYS A 518 13.87 -2.46 20.10
C CYS A 518 13.97 -3.25 21.41
N GLU A 519 15.11 -3.19 22.09
CA GLU A 519 15.32 -3.91 23.35
C GLU A 519 14.35 -3.39 24.42
N ASN A 520 13.71 -4.32 25.14
CA ASN A 520 12.71 -4.06 26.19
C ASN A 520 11.38 -3.42 25.74
N THR A 521 11.17 -3.08 24.46
CA THR A 521 9.87 -2.56 23.98
C THR A 521 8.80 -3.65 23.88
N GLY A 522 9.21 -4.90 23.61
CA GLY A 522 8.31 -6.00 23.27
C GLY A 522 8.09 -6.20 21.75
N TYR A 523 8.78 -5.41 20.92
CA TYR A 523 8.65 -5.40 19.46
C TYR A 523 9.98 -5.71 18.75
N LYS A 524 9.93 -5.87 17.43
CA LYS A 524 11.05 -6.27 16.57
C LYS A 524 10.89 -5.73 15.13
N GLY A 525 11.91 -5.95 14.30
CA GLY A 525 12.00 -5.41 12.94
C GLY A 525 12.85 -4.14 12.89
N GLU A 526 13.17 -3.65 11.69
CA GLU A 526 14.10 -2.51 11.48
C GLU A 526 13.62 -1.19 12.12
N VAL A 527 12.33 -1.10 12.47
CA VAL A 527 11.64 0.08 13.02
C VAL A 527 10.81 -0.22 14.28
N CYS A 528 11.00 -1.37 14.90
CA CYS A 528 10.24 -1.82 16.08
C CYS A 528 8.70 -1.89 15.91
N HIS A 529 8.19 -2.05 14.69
CA HIS A 529 6.76 -2.12 14.40
C HIS A 529 6.12 -3.48 14.76
N MET A 530 6.82 -4.60 14.53
CA MET A 530 6.23 -5.93 14.67
C MET A 530 6.24 -6.41 16.12
N SER A 531 5.11 -6.88 16.65
CA SER A 531 5.09 -7.53 17.97
C SER A 531 6.00 -8.77 18.05
N VAL A 532 6.63 -9.00 19.21
CA VAL A 532 7.27 -10.29 19.54
C VAL A 532 6.23 -11.38 19.86
N TYR A 533 5.07 -11.00 20.36
CA TYR A 533 4.08 -11.88 21.01
C TYR A 533 2.92 -12.29 20.08
N LYS A 534 1.85 -12.83 20.65
CA LYS A 534 0.62 -13.27 19.94
C LYS A 534 -0.61 -12.56 20.46
N GLU A 535 -1.63 -12.45 19.63
CA GLU A 535 -2.85 -11.67 19.95
C GLU A 535 -3.69 -12.26 21.08
N SER A 536 -3.59 -13.57 21.32
CA SER A 536 -4.34 -14.24 22.39
C SER A 536 -3.74 -15.58 22.78
N CYS A 537 -4.27 -16.15 23.86
CA CYS A 537 -4.02 -17.54 24.24
C CYS A 537 -4.49 -18.54 23.16
N GLU A 538 -5.49 -18.19 22.35
CA GLU A 538 -5.97 -19.05 21.26
C GLU A 538 -4.99 -19.05 20.08
N ALA A 539 -4.45 -17.88 19.70
CA ALA A 539 -3.36 -17.79 18.74
C ALA A 539 -2.09 -18.56 19.21
N TYR A 540 -1.77 -18.52 20.51
CA TYR A 540 -0.72 -19.38 21.08
C TYR A 540 -1.06 -20.88 20.94
N ARG A 541 -2.29 -21.30 21.26
CA ARG A 541 -2.76 -22.71 21.09
C ARG A 541 -2.64 -23.18 19.65
N LEU A 542 -3.06 -22.35 18.69
CA LEU A 542 -2.96 -22.63 17.26
C LEU A 542 -1.50 -22.70 16.78
N SER A 543 -0.58 -21.95 17.42
CA SER A 543 0.87 -22.06 17.17
C SER A 543 1.58 -23.21 17.90
N GLY A 544 0.83 -24.17 18.47
CA GLY A 544 1.39 -25.38 19.11
C GLY A 544 1.69 -25.27 20.60
N LYS A 545 1.24 -24.22 21.30
CA LYS A 545 1.43 -24.04 22.75
C LYS A 545 0.21 -24.55 23.53
N TYR A 546 0.28 -25.80 24.02
CA TYR A 546 -0.88 -26.49 24.61
C TYR A 546 -0.92 -26.50 26.15
N TRP A 547 0.09 -25.96 26.85
CA TRP A 547 0.14 -25.95 28.32
C TRP A 547 -0.44 -24.65 28.91
N SER A 548 -1.12 -24.78 30.05
CA SER A 548 -1.61 -23.60 30.80
C SER A 548 -0.48 -22.93 31.59
N GLY A 549 -0.58 -21.62 31.80
CA GLY A 549 0.42 -20.82 32.51
C GLY A 549 0.29 -19.33 32.19
N ASN A 550 1.24 -18.52 32.64
CA ASN A 550 1.34 -17.11 32.24
C ASN A 550 1.94 -17.00 30.84
N TYR A 551 1.42 -16.08 30.03
CA TYR A 551 1.94 -15.71 28.71
C TYR A 551 1.79 -14.21 28.53
N THR A 552 2.73 -13.55 27.85
CA THR A 552 2.54 -12.19 27.34
C THR A 552 1.75 -12.24 26.04
N ILE A 553 0.66 -11.50 25.93
CA ILE A 553 -0.13 -11.30 24.70
C ILE A 553 -0.10 -9.84 24.25
N ASP A 554 -0.51 -9.62 23.01
CA ASP A 554 -0.53 -8.32 22.35
C ASP A 554 -1.76 -8.24 21.42
N PRO A 555 -2.95 -7.85 21.92
CA PRO A 555 -4.22 -8.02 21.20
C PRO A 555 -4.33 -7.26 19.87
N ASP A 556 -3.69 -6.10 19.76
CA ASP A 556 -3.64 -5.24 18.58
C ASP A 556 -2.35 -5.38 17.75
N LEU A 557 -1.34 -6.12 18.22
CA LEU A 557 -0.11 -6.46 17.50
C LEU A 557 0.71 -5.22 17.13
N SER A 558 0.72 -4.81 15.87
CA SER A 558 1.42 -3.59 15.40
C SER A 558 0.63 -2.30 15.70
N GLY A 559 -0.22 -2.36 16.73
CA GLY A 559 -1.04 -1.27 17.25
C GLY A 559 -0.38 -0.56 18.43
N PRO A 560 -0.93 0.58 18.88
CA PRO A 560 -0.25 1.49 19.82
C PRO A 560 -0.27 1.01 21.28
N LEU A 561 -0.94 -0.11 21.61
CA LEU A 561 -1.02 -0.63 22.98
C LEU A 561 0.10 -1.65 23.22
N LYS A 562 0.76 -1.54 24.37
CA LYS A 562 1.87 -2.42 24.75
C LYS A 562 1.43 -3.87 25.02
N PRO A 563 2.32 -4.87 24.87
CA PRO A 563 2.06 -6.24 25.30
C PRO A 563 1.92 -6.35 26.82
N PHE A 564 1.07 -7.26 27.29
CA PHE A 564 0.81 -7.48 28.73
C PHE A 564 0.64 -8.95 29.09
N GLU A 565 0.87 -9.27 30.36
CA GLU A 565 0.84 -10.65 30.89
C GLU A 565 -0.58 -11.10 31.24
N VAL A 566 -0.94 -12.31 30.82
CA VAL A 566 -2.24 -12.96 31.08
C VAL A 566 -2.06 -14.41 31.49
N TYR A 567 -3.03 -14.97 32.23
CA TYR A 567 -3.07 -16.40 32.49
C TYR A 567 -3.83 -17.13 31.36
N CYS A 568 -3.10 -17.91 30.55
CA CYS A 568 -3.70 -18.77 29.56
C CYS A 568 -4.10 -20.12 30.16
N LYS A 569 -5.40 -20.42 30.15
CA LYS A 569 -5.94 -21.73 30.51
C LYS A 569 -6.24 -22.53 29.24
N MET A 570 -5.22 -23.22 28.75
CA MET A 570 -5.27 -24.04 27.53
C MET A 570 -6.10 -25.33 27.74
N LYS A 571 -6.90 -25.69 26.73
CA LYS A 571 -7.48 -27.03 26.52
C LYS A 571 -7.23 -27.45 25.07
N SER A 572 -7.31 -28.75 24.77
CA SER A 572 -7.13 -29.31 23.42
C SER A 572 -7.91 -28.57 22.33
N TYR A 573 -9.18 -28.23 22.59
CA TYR A 573 -10.11 -27.61 21.63
C TYR A 573 -10.31 -26.09 21.79
N LYS A 574 -9.73 -25.46 22.83
CA LYS A 574 -10.06 -24.09 23.25
C LYS A 574 -9.05 -23.54 24.28
N ALA A 575 -8.50 -22.37 24.06
CA ALA A 575 -7.78 -21.61 25.07
C ALA A 575 -8.68 -20.55 25.71
N TRP A 576 -8.49 -20.26 27.00
CA TRP A 576 -9.05 -19.09 27.65
C TRP A 576 -7.94 -18.11 28.04
N THR A 577 -8.10 -16.85 27.68
CA THR A 577 -7.36 -15.72 28.25
C THR A 577 -8.04 -15.30 29.54
N VAL A 578 -7.32 -15.26 30.65
CA VAL A 578 -7.86 -14.91 31.98
C VAL A 578 -7.07 -13.73 32.56
N ILE A 579 -7.79 -12.68 32.96
CA ILE A 579 -7.20 -11.46 33.56
C ILE A 579 -7.82 -11.22 34.95
N MET A 580 -6.93 -11.06 35.93
CA MET A 580 -7.27 -10.81 37.34
C MET A 580 -7.34 -9.30 37.65
N HIS A 581 -7.99 -8.93 38.75
CA HIS A 581 -8.16 -7.54 39.17
C HIS A 581 -8.35 -7.43 40.70
N ASP A 582 -8.25 -6.21 41.24
CA ASP A 582 -8.39 -5.91 42.67
C ASP A 582 -9.73 -6.37 43.31
N ARG A 583 -10.86 -6.23 42.62
CA ARG A 583 -12.21 -6.63 43.13
C ARG A 583 -12.52 -8.14 43.12
N ALA A 584 -11.51 -9.00 43.01
CA ALA A 584 -11.68 -10.46 43.04
C ALA A 584 -12.10 -10.99 44.44
N VAL A 585 -11.91 -10.20 45.49
CA VAL A 585 -12.33 -10.51 46.88
C VAL A 585 -13.48 -9.57 47.28
N GLY A 586 -14.45 -10.09 48.04
CA GLY A 586 -15.72 -9.42 48.32
C GLY A 586 -15.58 -8.09 49.06
N THR A 587 -15.86 -6.99 48.36
CA THR A 587 -15.78 -5.62 48.89
C THR A 587 -17.05 -5.30 49.68
N LYS A 588 -16.94 -5.13 51.01
CA LYS A 588 -18.05 -4.74 51.89
C LYS A 588 -18.33 -3.23 51.77
N VAL A 589 -19.61 -2.86 51.78
CA VAL A 589 -20.10 -1.48 51.63
C VAL A 589 -21.16 -1.17 52.70
N THR A 590 -21.02 -0.01 53.36
CA THR A 590 -21.94 0.53 54.37
C THR A 590 -22.00 2.05 54.27
N GLY A 591 -23.13 2.67 54.65
CA GLY A 591 -23.24 4.13 54.75
C GLY A 591 -23.50 4.88 53.44
N SER A 592 -23.95 4.21 52.38
CA SER A 592 -24.12 4.80 51.05
C SER A 592 -25.60 5.00 50.64
N SER A 593 -25.88 6.11 49.95
CA SER A 593 -27.21 6.51 49.45
C SER A 593 -27.20 6.69 47.93
N ILE A 594 -28.38 6.89 47.31
CA ILE A 594 -28.50 7.07 45.86
C ILE A 594 -27.88 8.39 45.36
N ASP A 595 -27.81 9.41 46.23
CA ASP A 595 -27.18 10.72 45.96
C ASP A 595 -25.67 10.73 46.24
N ARG A 596 -25.20 9.81 47.09
CA ARG A 596 -23.79 9.57 47.38
C ARG A 596 -23.49 8.06 47.32
N PRO A 597 -23.53 7.48 46.11
CA PRO A 597 -23.30 6.05 45.93
C PRO A 597 -21.82 5.71 46.17
N TYR A 598 -21.56 4.51 46.67
CA TYR A 598 -20.25 3.90 46.66
C TYR A 598 -19.92 3.50 45.22
N ILE A 599 -18.75 3.92 44.75
CA ILE A 599 -18.22 3.58 43.43
C ILE A 599 -16.98 2.71 43.67
N GLY A 600 -17.08 1.43 43.33
CA GLY A 600 -15.97 0.50 43.34
C GLY A 600 -15.36 0.38 41.95
N ASP A 601 -14.32 1.16 41.64
CA ASP A 601 -13.50 0.98 40.44
C ASP A 601 -12.81 -0.40 40.45
N VAL A 602 -12.76 -1.03 39.28
CA VAL A 602 -12.09 -2.32 39.02
C VAL A 602 -10.77 -2.06 38.30
N ASN A 603 -9.68 -2.48 38.92
CA ASN A 603 -8.31 -2.29 38.43
C ASN A 603 -7.71 -3.64 38.05
N TYR A 604 -7.59 -3.91 36.75
CA TYR A 604 -6.96 -5.11 36.21
C TYR A 604 -5.45 -5.09 36.48
N TRP A 605 -4.88 -6.25 36.79
CA TRP A 605 -3.45 -6.37 37.09
C TRP A 605 -2.63 -6.47 35.80
N ASN A 606 -1.46 -5.84 35.81
CA ASN A 606 -0.46 -5.82 34.72
C ASN A 606 -0.95 -5.27 33.35
N ALA A 607 -2.19 -4.76 33.24
CA ALA A 607 -2.78 -4.30 31.98
C ALA A 607 -3.57 -2.98 32.14
N SER A 608 -3.55 -2.12 31.12
CA SER A 608 -4.35 -0.88 31.07
C SER A 608 -5.81 -1.11 30.64
N TRP A 609 -6.63 -0.06 30.78
CA TRP A 609 -8.04 -0.12 30.39
C TRP A 609 -8.26 -0.32 28.89
N ASP A 610 -7.37 0.22 28.06
CA ASP A 610 -7.44 0.10 26.61
C ASP A 610 -6.91 -1.27 26.15
N GLU A 611 -5.84 -1.77 26.76
CA GLU A 611 -5.29 -3.14 26.58
C GLU A 611 -6.35 -4.24 26.84
N VAL A 612 -7.04 -4.17 27.98
CA VAL A 612 -8.09 -5.14 28.34
C VAL A 612 -9.33 -4.98 27.43
N THR A 613 -9.63 -3.76 26.98
CA THR A 613 -10.73 -3.50 26.02
C THR A 613 -10.39 -4.00 24.61
N ALA A 614 -9.12 -3.90 24.17
CA ALA A 614 -8.64 -4.44 22.91
C ALA A 614 -8.81 -5.96 22.85
N LEU A 615 -8.38 -6.68 23.90
CA LEU A 615 -8.67 -8.12 24.04
C LEU A 615 -10.16 -8.42 23.97
N ALA A 616 -11.01 -7.67 24.68
CA ALA A 616 -12.45 -7.88 24.65
C ALA A 616 -13.05 -7.63 23.25
N ASN A 617 -12.48 -6.72 22.45
CA ASN A 617 -12.92 -6.42 21.09
C ASN A 617 -12.49 -7.48 20.07
N THR A 618 -11.26 -8.00 20.18
CA THR A 618 -10.72 -9.03 19.28
C THR A 618 -11.26 -10.43 19.59
N SER A 619 -11.71 -10.66 20.83
CA SER A 619 -12.22 -11.95 21.28
C SER A 619 -13.58 -12.33 20.64
N MET A 620 -13.75 -13.62 20.38
CA MET A 620 -15.00 -14.21 19.91
C MET A 620 -16.08 -14.13 21.00
N TYR A 621 -15.70 -14.42 22.25
CA TYR A 621 -16.59 -14.38 23.42
C TYR A 621 -15.80 -14.02 24.69
N CYS A 622 -16.45 -13.34 25.63
CA CYS A 622 -15.94 -13.05 26.96
C CYS A 622 -17.05 -13.21 28.00
N GLU A 623 -16.71 -13.77 29.16
CA GLU A 623 -17.55 -13.82 30.35
C GLU A 623 -16.84 -13.18 31.55
N GLN A 624 -17.62 -12.59 32.46
CA GLN A 624 -17.15 -12.10 33.75
C GLN A 624 -18.21 -12.39 34.82
N TRP A 625 -17.80 -12.86 36.00
CA TRP A 625 -18.75 -13.16 37.09
C TRP A 625 -19.07 -11.90 37.90
N ILE A 626 -20.28 -11.80 38.44
CA ILE A 626 -20.64 -10.77 39.42
C ILE A 626 -21.57 -11.35 40.50
N ASP A 627 -21.37 -10.94 41.75
CA ASP A 627 -22.20 -11.29 42.92
C ASP A 627 -22.50 -10.03 43.71
N TYR A 628 -23.77 -9.83 44.09
CA TYR A 628 -24.19 -8.85 45.09
C TYR A 628 -24.83 -9.60 46.25
N SER A 629 -24.13 -9.67 47.38
CA SER A 629 -24.61 -10.23 48.63
C SER A 629 -25.07 -9.09 49.56
N CYS A 630 -26.21 -9.27 50.21
CA CYS A 630 -26.94 -8.19 50.88
C CYS A 630 -27.52 -8.62 52.23
N TYR A 631 -27.59 -7.67 53.14
CA TYR A 631 -28.32 -7.78 54.41
C TYR A 631 -29.12 -6.48 54.59
N LYS A 632 -30.45 -6.54 54.40
CA LYS A 632 -31.33 -5.37 54.42
C LYS A 632 -30.83 -4.25 53.48
N SER A 633 -30.47 -4.60 52.24
CA SER A 633 -29.94 -3.69 51.22
C SER A 633 -30.44 -4.11 49.83
N ARG A 634 -31.10 -3.20 49.12
CA ARG A 634 -31.76 -3.47 47.82
C ARG A 634 -30.81 -3.21 46.65
N LEU A 635 -31.10 -3.81 45.50
CA LEU A 635 -30.22 -3.79 44.32
C LEU A 635 -30.89 -3.04 43.16
N LEU A 636 -31.90 -3.62 42.53
CA LEU A 636 -32.52 -3.07 41.32
C LEU A 636 -33.79 -2.26 41.59
N ASN A 637 -34.29 -2.21 42.82
CA ASN A 637 -35.45 -1.41 43.23
C ASN A 637 -36.75 -1.76 42.46
N THR A 638 -36.98 -3.05 42.26
CA THR A 638 -38.15 -3.56 41.53
C THR A 638 -39.40 -3.62 42.42
N PRO A 639 -40.63 -3.45 41.86
CA PRO A 639 -40.96 -3.31 40.43
C PRO A 639 -40.91 -1.87 39.89
N ASN A 640 -40.99 -0.83 40.73
CA ASN A 640 -41.11 0.57 40.31
C ASN A 640 -40.08 1.45 41.05
N GLY A 641 -38.96 1.77 40.39
CA GLY A 641 -37.97 2.69 40.97
C GLY A 641 -36.67 2.82 40.16
N ARG A 642 -35.88 3.84 40.50
CA ARG A 642 -34.50 3.99 40.05
C ARG A 642 -33.62 2.95 40.79
N PRO A 643 -32.78 2.15 40.11
CA PRO A 643 -31.99 1.11 40.77
C PRO A 643 -31.00 1.71 41.77
N PHE A 644 -30.76 0.98 42.88
CA PHE A 644 -29.83 1.38 43.94
C PHE A 644 -28.40 0.90 43.69
N GLY A 645 -28.23 -0.21 42.97
CA GLY A 645 -26.95 -0.70 42.50
C GLY A 645 -27.02 -1.09 41.03
N TYR A 646 -25.89 -0.93 40.35
CA TYR A 646 -25.70 -1.23 38.93
C TYR A 646 -24.20 -1.31 38.64
N TRP A 647 -23.82 -1.70 37.43
CA TRP A 647 -22.41 -1.71 37.03
C TRP A 647 -22.19 -0.84 35.78
N ILE A 648 -20.94 -0.42 35.58
CA ILE A 648 -20.51 0.38 34.43
C ILE A 648 -19.50 -0.46 33.65
N GLY A 649 -19.70 -0.61 32.35
CA GLY A 649 -18.87 -1.42 31.46
C GLY A 649 -17.87 -0.60 30.63
N ARG A 650 -17.52 -1.13 29.46
CA ARG A 650 -16.73 -0.37 28.47
C ARG A 650 -17.45 0.90 28.03
N ASN A 651 -16.69 1.87 27.50
CA ASN A 651 -17.17 3.19 27.09
C ASN A 651 -17.88 3.99 28.20
N ASN A 652 -17.71 3.61 29.48
CA ASN A 652 -18.35 4.23 30.65
C ASN A 652 -19.90 4.22 30.60
N VAL A 653 -20.48 3.18 29.98
CA VAL A 653 -21.94 2.97 29.90
C VAL A 653 -22.44 2.21 31.14
N SER A 654 -23.53 2.68 31.76
CA SER A 654 -24.19 2.04 32.90
C SER A 654 -25.17 0.95 32.46
N TYR A 655 -25.16 -0.20 33.13
CA TYR A 655 -26.01 -1.35 32.85
C TYR A 655 -26.81 -1.76 34.09
N TYR A 656 -28.14 -1.81 33.94
CA TYR A 656 -29.11 -2.06 35.03
C TYR A 656 -29.60 -3.51 35.10
N TYR A 657 -29.00 -4.42 34.33
CA TYR A 657 -29.23 -5.86 34.41
C TYR A 657 -28.09 -6.51 35.22
N TRP A 658 -28.42 -7.53 36.02
CA TRP A 658 -27.43 -8.22 36.86
C TRP A 658 -26.95 -9.54 36.23
N GLY A 659 -26.07 -10.27 36.92
CA GLY A 659 -25.59 -11.57 36.47
C GLY A 659 -26.73 -12.56 36.20
N GLY A 660 -26.65 -13.27 35.08
CA GLY A 660 -27.61 -14.33 34.71
C GLY A 660 -28.94 -13.87 34.11
N THR A 661 -29.04 -12.65 33.58
CA THR A 661 -30.22 -12.18 32.80
C THR A 661 -29.81 -11.54 31.47
N PHE A 662 -30.77 -11.42 30.55
CA PHE A 662 -30.59 -10.85 29.22
C PHE A 662 -30.63 -9.30 29.22
N ARG A 663 -30.22 -8.72 28.08
CA ARG A 663 -30.06 -7.27 27.87
C ARG A 663 -31.34 -6.47 28.15
N GLU A 664 -31.14 -5.23 28.56
CA GLU A 664 -32.18 -4.20 28.79
C GLU A 664 -33.26 -4.54 29.84
N VAL A 665 -33.13 -5.67 30.53
CA VAL A 665 -34.08 -6.14 31.53
C VAL A 665 -33.52 -5.97 32.94
N GLN A 666 -34.11 -5.04 33.69
CA GLN A 666 -33.81 -4.69 35.08
C GLN A 666 -34.27 -5.79 36.05
N LYS A 667 -33.59 -6.94 36.00
CA LYS A 667 -33.83 -8.14 36.83
C LYS A 667 -32.51 -8.82 37.21
N CYS A 668 -32.59 -9.81 38.08
CA CYS A 668 -31.49 -10.72 38.43
C CYS A 668 -31.77 -12.14 37.92
N GLY A 669 -30.75 -12.99 37.80
CA GLY A 669 -30.88 -14.36 37.28
C GLY A 669 -31.86 -15.26 38.04
N CYS A 670 -32.17 -14.97 39.32
CA CYS A 670 -33.21 -15.70 40.05
C CYS A 670 -34.60 -15.53 39.40
N SER A 671 -34.88 -14.39 38.77
CA SER A 671 -36.19 -14.13 38.15
C SER A 671 -36.36 -14.90 36.85
N ILE A 672 -35.28 -15.04 36.07
CA ILE A 672 -35.28 -15.80 34.81
C ILE A 672 -35.42 -17.29 35.10
N ASN A 673 -34.74 -17.79 36.13
CA ASN A 673 -34.79 -19.20 36.55
C ASN A 673 -36.01 -19.55 37.44
N GLN A 674 -36.85 -18.57 37.79
CA GLN A 674 -37.98 -18.71 38.74
C GLN A 674 -37.55 -19.21 40.14
N THR A 675 -36.35 -18.84 40.59
CA THR A 675 -35.73 -19.23 41.87
C THR A 675 -35.55 -18.07 42.85
N CYS A 676 -36.20 -16.91 42.66
CA CYS A 676 -36.18 -15.84 43.66
C CYS A 676 -36.95 -16.25 44.92
N ILE A 677 -36.45 -15.86 46.10
CA ILE A 677 -36.90 -16.37 47.39
C ILE A 677 -38.26 -15.79 47.84
N ASP A 678 -38.57 -14.53 47.51
CA ASP A 678 -39.94 -14.02 47.44
C ASP A 678 -40.28 -13.73 45.96
N PRO A 679 -41.25 -14.45 45.35
CA PRO A 679 -41.57 -14.32 43.93
C PRO A 679 -42.20 -12.97 43.53
N LYS A 680 -42.46 -12.06 44.48
CA LYS A 680 -42.88 -10.67 44.19
C LYS A 680 -41.74 -9.81 43.63
N PHE A 681 -40.49 -10.13 43.96
CA PHE A 681 -39.32 -9.34 43.60
C PHE A 681 -38.54 -9.98 42.45
N GLN A 682 -37.83 -9.17 41.66
CA GLN A 682 -37.06 -9.66 40.50
C GLN A 682 -35.58 -9.97 40.83
N CYS A 683 -35.21 -9.77 42.09
CA CYS A 683 -33.89 -9.97 42.70
C CYS A 683 -34.11 -10.37 44.17
N ASN A 684 -33.31 -11.28 44.70
CA ASN A 684 -33.39 -11.69 46.12
C ASN A 684 -33.15 -10.50 47.08
N CYS A 685 -32.22 -9.61 46.73
CA CYS A 685 -31.87 -8.47 47.56
C CYS A 685 -32.92 -7.35 47.59
N ASP A 686 -33.79 -7.26 46.58
CA ASP A 686 -34.87 -6.26 46.58
C ASP A 686 -35.94 -6.50 47.66
N ALA A 687 -36.00 -7.71 48.25
CA ALA A 687 -36.90 -8.06 49.35
C ALA A 687 -36.53 -7.42 50.71
N ASP A 688 -35.37 -6.77 50.84
CA ASP A 688 -34.92 -6.00 52.02
C ASP A 688 -34.90 -6.76 53.38
N TYR A 689 -34.77 -8.08 53.35
CA TYR A 689 -34.80 -8.91 54.55
C TYR A 689 -33.55 -8.76 55.44
N ARG A 690 -33.74 -8.96 56.76
CA ARG A 690 -32.67 -8.97 57.78
C ARG A 690 -31.94 -10.33 57.85
N GLN A 691 -31.60 -10.87 56.69
CA GLN A 691 -30.90 -12.15 56.50
C GLN A 691 -30.00 -11.98 55.28
N TRP A 692 -28.91 -12.76 55.22
CA TRP A 692 -27.98 -12.68 54.09
C TRP A 692 -28.53 -13.39 52.86
N TYR A 693 -28.73 -12.63 51.79
CA TYR A 693 -29.14 -13.11 50.48
C TYR A 693 -28.16 -12.65 49.40
N SER A 694 -28.27 -13.20 48.19
CA SER A 694 -27.35 -12.91 47.08
C SER A 694 -28.04 -13.01 45.73
N ASP A 695 -27.70 -12.08 44.85
CA ASP A 695 -28.00 -12.09 43.41
C ASP A 695 -26.70 -12.15 42.62
N LYS A 696 -26.53 -13.20 41.81
CA LYS A 696 -25.24 -13.54 41.19
C LYS A 696 -25.37 -14.28 39.86
N GLY A 697 -24.36 -14.14 39.01
CA GLY A 697 -24.28 -14.86 37.75
C GLY A 697 -23.16 -14.34 36.85
N TYR A 698 -23.10 -14.86 35.63
CA TYR A 698 -22.22 -14.32 34.59
C TYR A 698 -22.85 -13.12 33.89
N LEU A 699 -21.98 -12.20 33.50
CA LEU A 699 -22.15 -11.20 32.47
C LEU A 699 -21.38 -11.75 31.24
N ASP A 700 -22.08 -12.01 30.15
CA ASP A 700 -21.56 -12.70 28.94
C ASP A 700 -21.69 -11.86 27.66
N PHE A 701 -22.35 -10.71 27.74
CA PHE A 701 -22.38 -9.71 26.68
C PHE A 701 -21.00 -9.04 26.56
N ARG A 702 -20.09 -9.67 25.81
CA ARG A 702 -18.77 -9.14 25.40
C ARG A 702 -18.81 -7.66 25.02
N ASP A 703 -19.86 -7.23 24.33
CA ASP A 703 -20.01 -5.84 23.87
C ASP A 703 -20.38 -4.81 24.96
N HIS A 704 -20.54 -5.25 26.21
CA HIS A 704 -20.68 -4.43 27.41
C HIS A 704 -19.47 -4.58 28.36
N LEU A 705 -18.83 -5.75 28.34
CA LEU A 705 -17.60 -6.05 29.09
C LEU A 705 -16.38 -5.24 28.59
N PRO A 706 -15.31 -5.13 29.39
CA PRO A 706 -15.16 -5.62 30.77
C PRO A 706 -15.85 -4.72 31.81
N VAL A 707 -16.10 -5.25 33.01
CA VAL A 707 -16.67 -4.47 34.13
C VAL A 707 -15.65 -3.43 34.61
N ARG A 708 -16.06 -2.15 34.63
CA ARG A 708 -15.23 -1.00 35.03
C ARG A 708 -15.49 -0.52 36.43
N ARG A 709 -16.77 -0.41 36.82
CA ARG A 709 -17.20 -0.01 38.17
C ARG A 709 -18.40 -0.83 38.60
N VAL A 710 -18.49 -1.09 39.90
CA VAL A 710 -19.74 -1.47 40.56
C VAL A 710 -20.21 -0.28 41.40
N VAL A 711 -21.49 0.05 41.30
CA VAL A 711 -22.13 1.17 42.02
C VAL A 711 -23.13 0.59 43.02
N VAL A 712 -23.10 1.08 44.26
CA VAL A 712 -23.95 0.60 45.37
C VAL A 712 -24.47 1.81 46.16
N GLY A 713 -25.78 1.92 46.38
CA GLY A 713 -26.42 3.13 46.91
C GLY A 713 -27.59 2.94 47.89
N ASP A 714 -27.73 1.76 48.52
CA ASP A 714 -28.74 1.50 49.55
C ASP A 714 -28.14 0.78 50.77
N THR A 715 -27.16 1.41 51.41
CA THR A 715 -26.53 0.93 52.66
C THR A 715 -26.44 1.98 53.77
N ASN A 716 -27.05 3.16 53.59
CA ASN A 716 -27.13 4.22 54.60
C ASN A 716 -28.30 4.05 55.60
N ARG A 717 -28.97 2.89 55.60
CA ARG A 717 -30.09 2.59 56.51
C ARG A 717 -29.57 1.82 57.73
N THR A 718 -30.15 2.03 58.91
CA THR A 718 -29.65 1.40 60.15
C THR A 718 -29.65 -0.13 60.05
N GLY A 719 -28.50 -0.77 60.22
CA GLY A 719 -28.34 -2.23 60.06
C GLY A 719 -28.52 -2.72 58.62
N SER A 720 -28.13 -1.91 57.63
CA SER A 720 -28.08 -2.24 56.20
C SER A 720 -26.63 -2.42 55.76
N GLU A 721 -26.32 -3.55 55.15
CA GLU A 721 -24.98 -3.88 54.67
C GLU A 721 -25.05 -4.55 53.29
N ALA A 722 -24.01 -4.35 52.48
CA ALA A 722 -23.83 -5.07 51.22
C ALA A 722 -22.38 -5.52 51.05
N GLN A 723 -22.16 -6.52 50.20
CA GLN A 723 -20.85 -6.98 49.77
C GLN A 723 -20.94 -7.42 48.31
N PHE A 724 -20.04 -6.93 47.45
CA PHE A 724 -20.00 -7.35 46.05
C PHE A 724 -18.68 -8.03 45.69
N THR A 725 -18.73 -8.99 44.77
CA THR A 725 -17.54 -9.55 44.10
C THR A 725 -17.65 -9.35 42.60
N VAL A 726 -16.51 -9.18 41.94
CA VAL A 726 -16.40 -9.34 40.48
C VAL A 726 -15.39 -10.47 40.24
N GLY A 727 -15.67 -11.37 39.32
CA GLY A 727 -14.73 -12.42 38.92
C GLY A 727 -13.77 -11.94 37.82
N PRO A 728 -12.68 -12.67 37.57
CA PRO A 728 -11.76 -12.33 36.49
C PRO A 728 -12.45 -12.27 35.13
N LEU A 729 -11.99 -11.38 34.26
CA LEU A 729 -12.41 -11.37 32.86
C LEU A 729 -11.85 -12.63 32.18
N ARG A 730 -12.73 -13.35 31.48
CA ARG A 730 -12.39 -14.62 30.84
C ARG A 730 -12.85 -14.60 29.39
N CYS A 731 -11.91 -14.38 28.48
CA CYS A 731 -12.15 -14.32 27.04
C CYS A 731 -11.61 -15.56 26.31
N HIS A 732 -12.13 -15.86 25.11
CA HIS A 732 -11.61 -16.93 24.26
C HIS A 732 -11.95 -16.74 22.78
N GLY A 733 -11.16 -17.39 21.92
CA GLY A 733 -11.34 -17.39 20.47
C GLY A 733 -11.06 -16.02 19.84
N ASP A 734 -10.58 -15.99 18.61
CA ASP A 734 -10.29 -14.72 17.92
C ASP A 734 -11.36 -14.46 16.85
N ARG A 735 -12.14 -13.40 17.02
CA ARG A 735 -13.31 -13.06 16.20
C ARG A 735 -13.01 -13.06 14.70
N ASN A 736 -11.83 -12.58 14.33
CA ASN A 736 -11.49 -12.24 12.94
C ASN A 736 -10.62 -13.29 12.23
N ILE A 737 -10.18 -14.36 12.92
CA ILE A 737 -9.44 -15.48 12.28
C ILE A 737 -10.29 -16.19 11.21
N TRP A 738 -11.62 -16.12 11.31
CA TRP A 738 -12.55 -16.78 10.39
C TRP A 738 -13.27 -15.82 9.43
N ASN A 739 -12.91 -14.52 9.43
CA ASN A 739 -13.57 -13.52 8.59
C ASN A 739 -13.24 -13.77 7.10
N THR A 740 -14.12 -14.51 6.42
CA THR A 740 -13.86 -15.13 5.11
C THR A 740 -14.94 -14.75 4.11
N ILE A 741 -14.51 -14.32 2.93
CA ILE A 741 -15.37 -13.93 1.81
C ILE A 741 -14.88 -14.53 0.49
N SER A 742 -15.76 -14.56 -0.50
CA SER A 742 -15.47 -15.05 -1.84
C SER A 742 -15.93 -14.08 -2.94
N PHE A 743 -15.00 -13.67 -3.82
CA PHE A 743 -15.24 -12.76 -4.94
C PHE A 743 -15.67 -13.55 -6.20
N THR A 744 -16.99 -13.76 -6.36
CA THR A 744 -17.58 -14.55 -7.46
C THR A 744 -17.69 -13.83 -8.81
N LYS A 745 -17.40 -12.54 -8.86
CA LYS A 745 -17.20 -11.77 -10.10
C LYS A 745 -15.87 -11.00 -10.00
N PRO A 746 -15.25 -10.55 -11.11
CA PRO A 746 -14.08 -9.66 -11.05
C PRO A 746 -14.53 -8.31 -10.46
N THR A 747 -14.31 -8.13 -9.17
CA THR A 747 -14.91 -7.06 -8.35
C THR A 747 -14.03 -6.75 -7.15
N TYR A 748 -14.31 -5.68 -6.43
CA TYR A 748 -13.50 -5.19 -5.31
C TYR A 748 -14.38 -4.68 -4.16
N ILE A 749 -13.83 -4.67 -2.94
CA ILE A 749 -14.47 -4.09 -1.75
C ILE A 749 -13.72 -2.83 -1.35
N THR A 750 -14.46 -1.74 -1.12
CA THR A 750 -13.90 -0.49 -0.61
C THR A 750 -13.94 -0.43 0.92
N PHE A 751 -12.77 -0.19 1.49
CA PHE A 751 -12.58 0.19 2.89
C PHE A 751 -12.16 1.67 2.96
N PRO A 752 -12.27 2.33 4.13
CA PRO A 752 -11.68 3.65 4.32
C PRO A 752 -10.18 3.62 3.97
N THR A 753 -9.69 4.64 3.25
CA THR A 753 -8.31 4.68 2.75
C THR A 753 -7.31 4.45 3.87
N PHE A 754 -6.51 3.39 3.75
CA PHE A 754 -5.48 3.06 4.72
C PHE A 754 -4.33 4.07 4.59
N ARG A 755 -3.95 4.68 5.70
CA ARG A 755 -2.88 5.69 5.77
C ARG A 755 -1.73 5.11 6.59
N PRO A 756 -0.77 4.39 5.96
CA PRO A 756 0.42 3.91 6.65
C PRO A 756 1.23 5.10 7.20
N GLY A 757 1.93 4.86 8.31
CA GLY A 757 2.80 5.85 8.94
C GLY A 757 4.23 5.75 8.40
N SER A 758 5.20 5.82 9.33
CA SER A 758 6.59 5.39 9.12
C SER A 758 6.72 3.94 8.66
N SER A 759 5.75 3.10 9.01
CA SER A 759 5.71 1.69 8.63
C SER A 759 4.29 1.12 8.52
N ALA A 760 4.22 -0.07 7.93
CA ALA A 760 3.01 -0.88 7.86
C ALA A 760 3.29 -2.38 7.73
N ASP A 761 2.46 -3.18 8.39
CA ASP A 761 2.31 -4.62 8.16
C ASP A 761 0.95 -4.94 7.51
N ILE A 762 0.94 -5.92 6.61
CA ILE A 762 -0.26 -6.41 5.94
C ILE A 762 -0.22 -7.94 5.99
N SER A 763 -1.30 -8.56 6.46
CA SER A 763 -1.42 -10.02 6.45
C SER A 763 -2.83 -10.50 6.15
N PHE A 764 -2.93 -11.59 5.38
CA PHE A 764 -4.19 -12.21 4.97
C PHE A 764 -3.95 -13.66 4.55
N HIS A 765 -5.02 -14.45 4.49
CA HIS A 765 -5.00 -15.75 3.82
C HIS A 765 -5.78 -15.66 2.50
N PHE A 766 -5.36 -16.40 1.48
CA PHE A 766 -6.07 -16.49 0.21
C PHE A 766 -6.18 -17.95 -0.27
N LYS A 767 -7.14 -18.19 -1.18
CA LYS A 767 -7.35 -19.44 -1.90
C LYS A 767 -7.85 -19.13 -3.31
N THR A 768 -7.18 -19.63 -4.35
CA THR A 768 -7.50 -19.34 -5.75
C THR A 768 -7.01 -20.45 -6.68
N TYR A 769 -7.59 -20.51 -7.88
CA TYR A 769 -7.06 -21.28 -9.01
C TYR A 769 -6.52 -20.37 -10.14
N ARG A 770 -6.66 -19.05 -10.00
CA ARG A 770 -6.17 -18.08 -11.00
C ARG A 770 -4.65 -17.95 -10.95
N ASP A 771 -4.05 -17.84 -12.12
CA ASP A 771 -2.62 -17.64 -12.36
C ASP A 771 -2.17 -16.19 -12.13
N HIS A 772 -3.07 -15.22 -12.29
CA HIS A 772 -2.84 -13.79 -12.02
C HIS A 772 -4.01 -13.19 -11.21
N CYS A 773 -3.74 -12.52 -10.08
CA CYS A 773 -4.77 -11.80 -9.31
C CYS A 773 -4.20 -10.76 -8.31
N VAL A 774 -4.83 -9.59 -8.19
CA VAL A 774 -4.43 -8.52 -7.25
C VAL A 774 -5.21 -8.62 -5.92
N PHE A 775 -4.61 -9.10 -4.83
CA PHE A 775 -5.33 -9.31 -3.56
C PHE A 775 -5.74 -8.02 -2.85
N LEU A 776 -4.93 -6.98 -2.97
CA LEU A 776 -5.04 -5.76 -2.19
C LEU A 776 -4.40 -4.61 -2.96
N GLU A 777 -5.09 -3.48 -3.03
CA GLU A 777 -4.54 -2.21 -3.51
C GLU A 777 -5.11 -1.08 -2.63
N ASN A 778 -4.27 -0.11 -2.26
CA ASN A 778 -4.65 1.05 -1.47
C ASN A 778 -3.91 2.29 -1.97
N SER A 779 -4.64 3.27 -2.50
CA SER A 779 -4.10 4.44 -3.22
C SER A 779 -4.61 5.80 -2.73
N ASP A 780 -3.90 6.88 -3.07
CA ASP A 780 -4.36 8.25 -2.86
C ASP A 780 -5.43 8.72 -3.87
N ASP A 781 -6.06 9.86 -3.56
CA ASP A 781 -7.16 10.48 -4.33
C ASP A 781 -6.75 10.97 -5.73
N HIS A 782 -5.47 10.86 -6.09
CA HIS A 782 -4.90 11.30 -7.36
C HIS A 782 -4.23 10.17 -8.15
N LEU A 783 -4.28 8.93 -7.64
CA LEU A 783 -3.59 7.77 -8.21
C LEU A 783 -2.11 8.10 -8.46
N ARG A 784 -1.46 8.74 -7.48
CA ARG A 784 -0.01 9.01 -7.49
C ARG A 784 0.75 8.15 -6.51
N ASN A 785 0.10 7.68 -5.44
CA ASN A 785 0.69 6.84 -4.40
C ASN A 785 -0.19 5.62 -4.12
N PHE A 786 0.33 4.39 -4.23
CA PHE A 786 -0.25 3.15 -3.66
C PHE A 786 0.70 2.22 -2.92
N ILE A 787 0.10 1.19 -2.30
CA ILE A 787 0.69 -0.13 -2.06
C ILE A 787 -0.22 -1.19 -2.72
N ARG A 788 0.35 -2.23 -3.35
CA ARG A 788 -0.36 -3.42 -3.85
C ARG A 788 0.32 -4.74 -3.47
N ILE A 789 -0.47 -5.79 -3.24
CA ILE A 789 0.00 -7.18 -3.25
C ILE A 789 -0.76 -7.98 -4.33
N GLU A 790 -0.04 -8.70 -5.20
CA GLU A 790 -0.59 -9.50 -6.30
C GLU A 790 0.12 -10.83 -6.52
N LEU A 791 -0.60 -11.82 -7.04
CA LEU A 791 -0.05 -12.99 -7.70
C LEU A 791 0.16 -12.62 -9.18
N ASN A 792 1.41 -12.61 -9.64
CA ASN A 792 1.80 -12.23 -11.01
C ASN A 792 2.12 -13.43 -11.91
N THR A 793 2.36 -14.61 -11.34
CA THR A 793 2.20 -15.90 -12.02
C THR A 793 1.77 -16.93 -10.99
N THR A 794 1.40 -18.14 -11.41
CA THR A 794 1.13 -19.30 -10.54
C THR A 794 2.14 -19.53 -9.41
N HIS A 795 3.39 -19.06 -9.52
CA HIS A 795 4.43 -19.19 -8.49
C HIS A 795 4.93 -17.85 -7.92
N ASN A 796 4.70 -16.71 -8.60
CA ASN A 796 5.29 -15.41 -8.22
C ASN A 796 4.30 -14.52 -7.47
N LEU A 797 4.53 -14.34 -6.17
CA LEU A 797 3.82 -13.40 -5.32
C LEU A 797 4.62 -12.09 -5.21
N VAL A 798 3.99 -10.95 -5.48
CA VAL A 798 4.65 -9.66 -5.65
C VAL A 798 4.01 -8.59 -4.76
N LEU A 799 4.83 -7.90 -3.99
CA LEU A 799 4.51 -6.65 -3.30
C LEU A 799 5.01 -5.48 -4.17
N ILE A 800 4.13 -4.62 -4.65
CA ILE A 800 4.43 -3.51 -5.58
C ILE A 800 4.13 -2.16 -4.92
N PHE A 801 5.02 -1.19 -5.11
CA PHE A 801 4.98 0.16 -4.52
C PHE A 801 6.03 1.05 -5.25
N MET A 802 5.80 2.35 -5.44
CA MET A 802 6.87 3.27 -5.92
C MET A 802 7.77 3.62 -4.75
N VAL A 803 8.99 4.05 -5.06
CA VAL A 803 9.88 4.73 -4.13
C VAL A 803 10.41 5.99 -4.82
N GLY A 804 9.92 7.15 -4.37
CA GLY A 804 10.26 8.46 -4.94
C GLY A 804 9.66 8.65 -6.33
N ASP A 805 10.51 8.76 -7.35
CA ASP A 805 10.11 8.90 -8.76
C ASP A 805 9.97 7.55 -9.52
N GLY A 806 10.17 6.38 -8.86
CA GLY A 806 10.38 5.10 -9.55
C GLY A 806 9.68 3.87 -8.98
N ILE A 807 9.07 3.05 -9.84
CA ILE A 807 8.36 1.82 -9.46
C ILE A 807 9.32 0.77 -8.89
N LEU A 808 9.03 0.23 -7.71
CA LEU A 808 9.73 -0.90 -7.09
C LEU A 808 8.78 -2.08 -6.81
N ASN A 809 9.39 -3.24 -6.57
CA ASN A 809 8.71 -4.43 -6.09
C ASN A 809 9.62 -5.29 -5.19
N ALA A 810 8.98 -6.14 -4.40
CA ALA A 810 9.58 -7.31 -3.76
C ALA A 810 8.84 -8.56 -4.27
N THR A 811 9.55 -9.41 -5.01
CA THR A 811 8.99 -10.63 -5.61
C THR A 811 9.48 -11.86 -4.85
N LEU A 812 8.55 -12.68 -4.38
CA LEU A 812 8.80 -14.04 -3.92
C LEU A 812 8.43 -15.00 -5.04
N ASN A 813 9.36 -15.90 -5.39
CA ASN A 813 9.09 -17.04 -6.26
C ASN A 813 8.93 -18.30 -5.39
N SER A 814 7.74 -18.89 -5.40
CA SER A 814 7.42 -20.10 -4.65
C SER A 814 7.97 -21.35 -5.37
N PRO A 815 8.44 -22.38 -4.65
CA PRO A 815 8.79 -23.67 -5.24
C PRO A 815 7.56 -24.53 -5.62
N VAL A 816 6.35 -24.10 -5.24
CA VAL A 816 5.08 -24.77 -5.54
C VAL A 816 4.05 -23.79 -6.10
N PRO A 817 3.09 -24.21 -6.94
CA PRO A 817 2.02 -23.35 -7.41
C PRO A 817 1.18 -22.83 -6.23
N LEU A 818 0.96 -21.52 -6.18
CA LEU A 818 0.11 -20.83 -5.21
C LEU A 818 -1.35 -20.68 -5.71
N ASN A 819 -1.67 -21.33 -6.83
CA ASN A 819 -3.02 -21.44 -7.39
C ASN A 819 -3.51 -22.90 -7.42
N ASP A 820 -3.00 -23.71 -6.48
CA ASP A 820 -3.39 -25.11 -6.25
C ASP A 820 -4.82 -25.27 -5.69
N ASN A 821 -5.51 -24.15 -5.47
CA ASN A 821 -6.79 -24.06 -4.78
C ASN A 821 -6.73 -24.53 -3.32
N GLU A 822 -5.62 -24.30 -2.59
CA GLU A 822 -5.55 -24.40 -1.13
C GLU A 822 -5.34 -23.06 -0.42
N TRP A 823 -5.23 -23.09 0.91
CA TRP A 823 -5.10 -21.89 1.75
C TRP A 823 -3.65 -21.50 2.00
N HIS A 824 -3.21 -20.40 1.37
CA HIS A 824 -1.91 -19.77 1.63
C HIS A 824 -2.05 -18.59 2.59
N PHE A 825 -1.05 -18.38 3.45
CA PHE A 825 -0.92 -17.24 4.36
C PHE A 825 0.16 -16.26 3.89
N VAL A 826 -0.24 -15.04 3.56
CA VAL A 826 0.65 -13.96 3.12
C VAL A 826 0.98 -13.04 4.30
N GLN A 827 2.25 -12.68 4.41
CA GLN A 827 2.70 -11.58 5.26
C GLN A 827 3.58 -10.64 4.43
N ALA A 828 3.25 -9.35 4.46
CA ALA A 828 4.00 -8.27 3.85
C ALA A 828 4.29 -7.18 4.90
N GLU A 829 5.43 -6.53 4.77
CA GLU A 829 5.84 -5.39 5.60
C GLU A 829 6.48 -4.35 4.69
N ILE A 830 6.24 -3.08 4.98
CA ILE A 830 6.93 -1.95 4.37
C ILE A 830 7.26 -0.90 5.44
N ASN A 831 8.50 -0.44 5.46
CA ASN A 831 9.00 0.58 6.37
C ASN A 831 10.00 1.47 5.62
N VAL A 832 10.46 2.55 6.24
CA VAL A 832 11.37 3.52 5.59
C VAL A 832 12.70 2.93 5.08
N LYS A 833 13.11 1.73 5.53
CA LYS A 833 14.33 1.04 5.05
C LYS A 833 14.10 -0.04 4.00
N LEU A 834 12.98 -0.77 4.10
CA LEU A 834 12.73 -1.94 3.27
C LEU A 834 11.25 -2.27 3.11
N ALA A 835 10.95 -2.99 2.03
CA ALA A 835 9.77 -3.83 1.93
C ALA A 835 10.18 -5.30 1.94
N ARG A 836 9.32 -6.15 2.48
CA ARG A 836 9.48 -7.60 2.40
C ARG A 836 8.14 -8.33 2.32
N ILE A 837 8.11 -9.44 1.62
CA ILE A 837 6.95 -10.33 1.50
C ILE A 837 7.36 -11.79 1.69
N LYS A 838 6.49 -12.57 2.32
CA LYS A 838 6.58 -14.03 2.37
C LYS A 838 5.20 -14.68 2.24
N VAL A 839 5.21 -15.96 1.85
CA VAL A 839 4.04 -16.84 1.85
C VAL A 839 4.35 -18.08 2.68
N ASP A 840 3.40 -18.52 3.51
CA ASP A 840 3.49 -19.72 4.35
C ASP A 840 4.80 -19.79 5.17
N TYR A 841 5.59 -20.84 4.91
CA TYR A 841 6.89 -21.13 5.53
C TYR A 841 8.09 -20.65 4.69
N GLN A 842 7.86 -19.99 3.55
CA GLN A 842 8.94 -19.52 2.67
C GLN A 842 9.75 -18.38 3.35
N PRO A 843 11.05 -18.24 3.03
CA PRO A 843 11.85 -17.12 3.49
C PRO A 843 11.32 -15.78 2.95
N TRP A 844 11.65 -14.69 3.64
CA TRP A 844 11.30 -13.34 3.19
C TRP A 844 12.04 -12.98 1.90
N ALA A 845 11.29 -12.62 0.86
CA ALA A 845 11.82 -11.82 -0.24
C ALA A 845 11.93 -10.37 0.24
N VAL A 846 13.14 -9.79 0.20
CA VAL A 846 13.44 -8.47 0.79
C VAL A 846 13.95 -7.49 -0.27
N ARG A 847 13.40 -6.28 -0.28
CA ARG A 847 13.85 -5.13 -1.08
C ARG A 847 14.23 -3.98 -0.14
N ARG A 848 15.54 -3.70 0.00
CA ARG A 848 16.04 -2.53 0.75
C ARG A 848 15.97 -1.25 -0.10
N PHE A 849 15.93 -0.09 0.56
CA PHE A 849 15.67 1.23 -0.03
C PHE A 849 16.76 2.27 0.31
N PRO A 850 17.11 3.15 -0.64
CA PRO A 850 17.11 4.60 -0.45
C PRO A 850 15.63 5.09 -0.52
N GLY A 851 15.17 5.92 0.42
CA GLY A 851 13.73 6.05 0.76
C GLY A 851 12.82 6.94 -0.12
N GLN A 852 11.54 7.03 0.33
CA GLN A 852 10.32 7.70 -0.23
C GLN A 852 9.40 6.79 -1.10
N THR A 853 8.24 7.24 -1.68
CA THR A 853 6.97 6.44 -1.95
C THR A 853 6.24 6.80 -3.29
N PHE A 854 5.14 6.22 -3.89
CA PHE A 854 4.30 4.97 -3.88
C PHE A 854 3.50 4.80 -5.28
N VAL A 855 2.87 3.66 -5.76
CA VAL A 855 2.46 3.39 -7.24
C VAL A 855 0.94 3.29 -7.67
N THR A 856 0.54 2.62 -8.79
CA THR A 856 -0.82 2.40 -9.43
C THR A 856 -0.90 1.14 -10.35
N MET A 857 -2.02 0.65 -10.96
CA MET A 857 -3.41 0.36 -10.51
C MET A 857 -4.08 -0.79 -11.35
N LYS A 858 -4.73 -1.84 -10.77
CA LYS A 858 -5.52 -2.96 -11.43
C LYS A 858 -6.17 -4.01 -10.44
N PRO A 859 -7.17 -4.88 -10.83
CA PRO A 859 -8.10 -5.56 -9.89
C PRO A 859 -7.99 -7.11 -9.65
N PHE A 860 -8.88 -7.67 -8.79
CA PHE A 860 -8.86 -9.04 -8.19
C PHE A 860 -9.85 -10.08 -8.78
N LEU A 861 -9.58 -11.37 -8.51
CA LEU A 861 -10.54 -12.48 -8.40
C LEU A 861 -9.96 -13.64 -7.54
N GLY A 862 -10.62 -14.02 -6.44
CA GLY A 862 -10.17 -15.11 -5.53
C GLY A 862 -10.85 -15.10 -4.14
N CYS A 863 -10.62 -16.11 -3.30
CA CYS A 863 -11.08 -16.10 -1.89
C CYS A 863 -10.09 -15.34 -1.01
N LEU A 864 -10.61 -14.58 -0.02
CA LEU A 864 -9.78 -13.79 0.89
C LEU A 864 -10.30 -13.90 2.33
N ARG A 865 -9.39 -14.09 3.28
CA ARG A 865 -9.69 -14.38 4.69
C ARG A 865 -8.77 -13.62 5.65
N GLY A 866 -9.35 -13.07 6.72
CA GLY A 866 -8.61 -12.59 7.89
C GLY A 866 -7.65 -11.43 7.61
N LEU A 867 -8.03 -10.51 6.73
CA LEU A 867 -7.20 -9.36 6.35
C LEU A 867 -6.95 -8.42 7.54
N ARG A 868 -5.67 -8.16 7.82
CA ARG A 868 -5.17 -7.16 8.78
C ARG A 868 -4.28 -6.13 8.08
N MET A 869 -4.31 -4.89 8.58
CA MET A 869 -3.40 -3.79 8.24
C MET A 869 -2.96 -3.11 9.53
N ASN A 870 -1.65 -3.02 9.81
CA ASN A 870 -1.07 -2.53 11.06
C ASN A 870 -1.77 -3.14 12.29
N GLY A 871 -1.79 -4.48 12.34
CA GLY A 871 -2.54 -5.26 13.32
C GLY A 871 -4.08 -5.22 13.21
N VAL A 872 -4.68 -4.10 12.78
CA VAL A 872 -6.13 -3.88 12.73
C VAL A 872 -6.81 -4.83 11.73
N PRO A 873 -7.75 -5.69 12.19
CA PRO A 873 -8.50 -6.59 11.31
C PRO A 873 -9.66 -5.87 10.61
N LEU A 874 -9.78 -6.01 9.30
CA LEU A 874 -10.87 -5.43 8.50
C LEU A 874 -12.10 -6.35 8.48
N ASP A 875 -13.30 -5.76 8.56
CA ASP A 875 -14.55 -6.53 8.51
C ASP A 875 -14.99 -6.85 7.08
N LEU A 876 -14.46 -7.95 6.55
CA LEU A 876 -14.79 -8.46 5.21
C LEU A 876 -16.26 -8.91 5.11
N GLN A 877 -16.75 -9.71 6.07
CA GLN A 877 -18.13 -10.22 6.09
C GLN A 877 -19.19 -9.12 6.32
N GLY A 878 -18.83 -8.02 6.97
CA GLY A 878 -19.64 -6.80 7.06
C GLY A 878 -19.76 -5.99 5.75
N LYS A 879 -19.01 -6.36 4.70
CA LYS A 879 -18.99 -5.68 3.38
C LYS A 879 -19.47 -6.55 2.22
N VAL A 880 -20.15 -7.66 2.51
CA VAL A 880 -20.68 -8.61 1.53
C VAL A 880 -21.82 -7.98 0.71
N ASN A 881 -21.74 -8.13 -0.62
CA ASN A 881 -22.79 -7.80 -1.56
C ASN A 881 -22.86 -8.88 -2.66
N GLU A 882 -23.86 -9.75 -2.58
CA GLU A 882 -23.95 -10.93 -3.45
C GLU A 882 -24.32 -10.58 -4.89
N GLU A 883 -25.06 -9.48 -5.11
CA GLU A 883 -25.40 -8.95 -6.45
C GLU A 883 -24.14 -8.53 -7.20
N GLN A 884 -23.22 -7.84 -6.50
CA GLN A 884 -21.91 -7.43 -7.01
C GLN A 884 -20.91 -8.58 -7.12
N GLY A 885 -21.26 -9.79 -6.69
CA GLY A 885 -20.41 -10.97 -6.74
C GLY A 885 -19.44 -11.08 -5.56
N ILE A 886 -19.88 -10.77 -4.35
CA ILE A 886 -19.14 -10.99 -3.10
C ILE A 886 -20.04 -11.82 -2.18
N ARG A 887 -19.63 -13.04 -1.83
CA ARG A 887 -20.37 -13.96 -0.93
C ARG A 887 -19.66 -14.19 0.40
N ARG A 888 -20.39 -14.72 1.40
CA ARG A 888 -19.83 -15.20 2.67
C ARG A 888 -19.23 -16.59 2.51
N ASN A 889 -18.12 -16.83 3.22
CA ASN A 889 -17.36 -18.08 3.21
C ASN A 889 -16.76 -18.45 1.83
N CYS A 890 -16.01 -19.55 1.79
CA CYS A 890 -15.32 -20.07 0.60
C CYS A 890 -15.55 -21.59 0.58
N THR A 891 -16.64 -22.03 -0.07
CA THR A 891 -17.07 -23.44 -0.17
C THR A 891 -17.51 -23.73 -1.60
N GLY A 892 -16.84 -24.67 -2.26
CA GLY A 892 -17.15 -25.10 -3.63
C GLY A 892 -18.47 -25.88 -3.72
N GLN A 893 -19.05 -25.95 -4.92
CA GLN A 893 -20.33 -26.60 -5.17
C GLN A 893 -20.20 -28.06 -5.64
N CYS A 894 -19.08 -28.48 -6.24
CA CYS A 894 -18.83 -29.90 -6.53
C CYS A 894 -18.79 -30.77 -5.24
N LEU A 895 -18.58 -30.15 -4.07
CA LEU A 895 -18.61 -30.79 -2.76
C LEU A 895 -20.02 -30.97 -2.16
N ASN A 896 -21.07 -30.41 -2.77
CA ASN A 896 -22.43 -30.49 -2.24
C ASN A 896 -23.30 -31.43 -3.09
N ALA A 897 -23.75 -32.54 -2.50
CA ALA A 897 -24.28 -33.70 -3.24
C ALA A 897 -25.65 -33.49 -3.92
N THR A 898 -26.30 -32.33 -3.74
CA THR A 898 -27.61 -32.01 -4.34
C THR A 898 -27.52 -31.56 -5.82
N ILE A 899 -26.74 -32.32 -6.60
CA ILE A 899 -26.47 -32.21 -8.05
C ILE A 899 -25.45 -31.14 -8.45
N PRO A 900 -24.20 -31.58 -8.70
CA PRO A 900 -23.27 -30.93 -9.62
C PRO A 900 -23.44 -31.46 -11.05
N CYS A 901 -23.12 -32.73 -11.33
CA CYS A 901 -23.21 -33.31 -12.69
C CYS A 901 -24.02 -34.61 -12.71
N ARG A 902 -24.76 -34.85 -13.79
CA ARG A 902 -25.54 -36.09 -14.02
C ARG A 902 -24.80 -37.03 -14.98
N ASN A 903 -25.31 -38.25 -15.09
CA ASN A 903 -24.94 -39.25 -16.11
C ASN A 903 -23.41 -39.43 -16.25
N SER A 904 -22.72 -39.53 -15.11
CA SER A 904 -21.26 -39.68 -14.97
C SER A 904 -20.40 -38.57 -15.60
N GLY A 905 -20.97 -37.38 -15.87
CA GLY A 905 -20.20 -36.20 -16.26
C GLY A 905 -19.27 -35.72 -15.14
N GLN A 906 -18.07 -35.27 -15.50
CA GLN A 906 -17.05 -34.85 -14.53
C GLN A 906 -17.33 -33.41 -14.04
N CYS A 907 -17.45 -33.22 -12.72
CA CYS A 907 -17.60 -31.89 -12.13
C CYS A 907 -16.26 -31.15 -12.14
N ILE A 908 -16.24 -29.99 -12.80
CA ILE A 908 -15.14 -29.03 -12.79
C ILE A 908 -15.59 -27.87 -11.91
N GLU A 909 -14.95 -27.71 -10.75
CA GLU A 909 -15.27 -26.64 -9.80
C GLU A 909 -14.86 -25.28 -10.37
N GLY A 910 -15.80 -24.34 -10.42
CA GLY A 910 -15.59 -22.98 -10.86
C GLY A 910 -16.04 -21.99 -9.79
N TYR A 911 -15.44 -20.80 -9.76
CA TYR A 911 -15.52 -19.92 -8.59
C TYR A 911 -16.96 -19.55 -8.15
N ALA A 912 -17.84 -19.26 -9.11
CA ALA A 912 -19.20 -18.81 -8.87
C ALA A 912 -20.27 -19.91 -9.10
N SER A 913 -19.86 -20.95 -9.83
CA SER A 913 -20.64 -21.98 -10.51
C SER A 913 -19.68 -23.08 -10.96
N TYR A 914 -20.05 -24.34 -10.81
CA TYR A 914 -19.35 -25.45 -11.45
C TYR A 914 -19.69 -25.54 -12.95
N THR A 915 -18.93 -26.35 -13.70
CA THR A 915 -19.28 -26.80 -15.05
C THR A 915 -19.08 -28.31 -15.17
N CYS A 916 -19.86 -28.96 -16.03
CA CYS A 916 -19.75 -30.41 -16.26
C CYS A 916 -19.02 -30.70 -17.57
N ASP A 917 -17.98 -31.53 -17.53
CA ASP A 917 -17.44 -32.15 -18.73
C ASP A 917 -18.26 -33.41 -19.06
N CYS A 918 -18.90 -33.38 -20.23
CA CYS A 918 -19.72 -34.48 -20.75
C CYS A 918 -19.02 -35.25 -21.88
N ASN A 919 -17.78 -34.93 -22.27
CA ASN A 919 -17.14 -35.46 -23.48
C ASN A 919 -17.16 -36.99 -23.55
N ASN A 920 -16.82 -37.66 -22.44
CA ASN A 920 -16.75 -39.11 -22.33
C ASN A 920 -18.10 -39.80 -22.03
N THR A 921 -19.23 -39.08 -22.09
CA THR A 921 -20.58 -39.63 -21.85
C THR A 921 -21.43 -39.56 -23.11
N ALA A 922 -22.51 -40.36 -23.20
CA ALA A 922 -23.46 -40.31 -24.32
C ALA A 922 -24.42 -39.09 -24.29
N PHE A 923 -24.14 -38.11 -23.42
CA PHE A 923 -25.03 -37.00 -23.09
C PHE A 923 -24.40 -35.64 -23.37
N ASP A 924 -25.22 -34.59 -23.33
CA ASP A 924 -24.87 -33.19 -23.64
C ASP A 924 -25.58 -32.23 -22.65
N GLY A 925 -25.35 -30.93 -22.78
CA GLY A 925 -25.94 -29.87 -21.98
C GLY A 925 -25.23 -29.62 -20.64
N PHE A 926 -25.54 -28.48 -20.02
CA PHE A 926 -24.78 -27.89 -18.90
C PHE A 926 -24.62 -28.79 -17.63
N TYR A 927 -25.45 -29.82 -17.49
CA TYR A 927 -25.35 -30.82 -16.39
C TYR A 927 -25.17 -32.27 -16.89
N CYS A 928 -24.79 -32.46 -18.17
CA CYS A 928 -24.80 -33.75 -18.89
C CYS A 928 -26.17 -34.45 -18.83
N HIS A 929 -27.24 -33.68 -19.03
CA HIS A 929 -28.63 -34.08 -18.80
C HIS A 929 -29.46 -34.27 -20.08
N LYS A 930 -28.88 -34.00 -21.26
CA LYS A 930 -29.55 -34.19 -22.56
C LYS A 930 -29.04 -35.46 -23.21
N ASP A 931 -29.93 -36.41 -23.50
CA ASP A 931 -29.60 -37.54 -24.36
C ASP A 931 -29.21 -37.10 -25.77
N ILE A 932 -28.20 -37.76 -26.33
CA ILE A 932 -27.93 -37.73 -27.77
C ILE A 932 -28.58 -38.96 -28.37
N GLY A 933 -29.50 -38.76 -29.33
CA GLY A 933 -30.27 -39.81 -29.97
C GLY A 933 -30.39 -39.67 -31.48
N ALA A 934 -30.78 -40.77 -32.13
CA ALA A 934 -30.98 -40.87 -33.56
C ALA A 934 -32.31 -41.56 -33.87
N TYR A 935 -33.08 -41.00 -34.79
CA TYR A 935 -34.16 -41.71 -35.46
C TYR A 935 -33.62 -42.46 -36.68
N PHE A 936 -34.03 -43.71 -36.85
CA PHE A 936 -33.66 -44.61 -37.94
C PHE A 936 -34.88 -44.88 -38.82
N GLU A 937 -34.79 -44.54 -40.11
CA GLU A 937 -35.78 -44.94 -41.11
C GLU A 937 -35.55 -46.37 -41.62
N ILE A 938 -36.56 -46.92 -42.30
CA ILE A 938 -36.57 -48.29 -42.83
C ILE A 938 -35.29 -48.64 -43.63
N GLY A 939 -34.59 -49.68 -43.17
CA GLY A 939 -33.36 -50.17 -43.79
C GLY A 939 -32.09 -49.33 -43.53
N SER A 940 -32.19 -48.24 -42.76
CA SER A 940 -31.06 -47.37 -42.42
C SER A 940 -30.15 -47.99 -41.37
N TRP A 941 -28.86 -47.64 -41.40
CA TRP A 941 -27.89 -48.14 -40.44
C TRP A 941 -26.76 -47.16 -40.12
N LEU A 942 -26.16 -47.40 -38.95
CA LEU A 942 -24.96 -46.75 -38.45
C LEU A 942 -23.99 -47.83 -38.01
N ARG A 943 -22.76 -47.80 -38.52
CA ARG A 943 -21.65 -48.65 -38.11
C ARG A 943 -20.54 -47.81 -37.49
N TYR A 944 -20.19 -48.13 -36.25
CA TYR A 944 -19.02 -47.59 -35.55
C TYR A 944 -17.84 -48.57 -35.68
N ASN A 945 -16.71 -48.09 -36.20
CA ASN A 945 -15.51 -48.89 -36.41
C ASN A 945 -14.65 -48.90 -35.13
N ILE A 946 -14.90 -49.87 -34.25
CA ILE A 946 -14.14 -50.03 -33.00
C ILE A 946 -12.66 -50.29 -33.30
N ARG A 947 -12.36 -51.17 -34.27
CA ARG A 947 -10.98 -51.47 -34.70
C ARG A 947 -10.88 -51.70 -36.21
N LYS A 948 -9.78 -51.23 -36.82
CA LYS A 948 -9.50 -51.38 -38.26
C LYS A 948 -8.73 -52.68 -38.62
N LYS A 949 -8.19 -53.40 -37.63
CA LYS A 949 -7.47 -54.69 -37.77
C LYS A 949 -7.64 -55.56 -36.50
N PRO A 950 -7.54 -56.90 -36.61
CA PRO A 950 -7.45 -57.80 -35.45
C PRO A 950 -6.19 -57.55 -34.62
N VAL A 951 -6.09 -58.18 -33.44
CA VAL A 951 -4.79 -58.38 -32.76
C VAL A 951 -3.98 -59.37 -33.59
N SER A 952 -2.67 -59.16 -33.76
CA SER A 952 -1.79 -60.17 -34.35
C SER A 952 -1.16 -61.05 -33.27
N ASP A 953 -0.78 -62.27 -33.62
CA ASP A 953 -0.23 -63.23 -32.66
C ASP A 953 1.05 -62.69 -31.98
N GLU A 954 1.87 -61.91 -32.70
CA GLU A 954 3.06 -61.27 -32.13
C GLU A 954 2.69 -60.19 -31.09
N ALA A 955 1.61 -59.45 -31.31
CA ALA A 955 1.11 -58.46 -30.34
C ALA A 955 0.50 -59.12 -29.10
N ALA A 956 -0.18 -60.26 -29.27
CA ALA A 956 -0.67 -61.08 -28.16
C ALA A 956 0.49 -61.68 -27.34
N TRP A 957 1.55 -62.15 -27.99
CA TRP A 957 2.74 -62.70 -27.33
C TRP A 957 3.58 -61.62 -26.63
N ALA A 958 3.78 -60.45 -27.26
CA ALA A 958 4.54 -59.34 -26.67
C ALA A 958 3.93 -58.89 -25.33
N ASN A 959 2.61 -58.74 -25.29
CA ASN A 959 1.87 -58.29 -24.11
C ASN A 959 1.88 -59.32 -22.95
N TRP A 960 2.28 -60.56 -23.21
CA TRP A 960 2.50 -61.61 -22.20
C TRP A 960 3.94 -61.63 -21.65
N ILE A 961 4.91 -61.08 -22.38
CA ILE A 961 6.33 -61.09 -22.05
C ILE A 961 6.75 -59.80 -21.32
N ASP A 962 6.21 -58.65 -21.72
CA ASP A 962 6.43 -57.35 -21.06
C ASP A 962 5.12 -56.51 -21.07
N PRO A 963 4.45 -56.31 -19.92
CA PRO A 963 3.22 -55.53 -19.80
C PRO A 963 3.34 -54.03 -20.10
N HIS A 964 4.53 -53.51 -20.43
CA HIS A 964 4.79 -52.08 -20.67
C HIS A 964 5.43 -51.78 -22.04
N TYR A 965 5.58 -52.77 -22.92
CA TYR A 965 6.39 -52.58 -24.14
C TYR A 965 5.76 -51.70 -25.23
N ASP A 966 4.44 -51.46 -25.23
CA ASP A 966 3.83 -50.56 -26.22
C ASP A 966 2.71 -49.67 -25.60
N ASN A 967 3.05 -48.41 -25.33
CA ASN A 967 2.22 -47.45 -24.58
C ASN A 967 1.06 -46.86 -25.41
N PHE A 968 0.56 -47.60 -26.40
CA PHE A 968 -0.61 -47.22 -27.22
C PHE A 968 -1.40 -48.42 -27.78
N SER A 969 -1.45 -49.55 -27.04
CA SER A 969 -2.35 -50.66 -27.36
C SER A 969 -2.84 -51.35 -26.07
N LEU A 970 -4.10 -51.74 -25.86
CA LEU A 970 -5.27 -51.73 -26.75
C LEU A 970 -6.53 -51.05 -26.15
N GLY A 971 -6.47 -50.48 -24.95
CA GLY A 971 -7.50 -49.58 -24.39
C GLY A 971 -8.90 -50.18 -24.15
N TYR A 972 -9.04 -51.50 -24.18
CA TYR A 972 -10.32 -52.21 -24.10
C TYR A 972 -10.17 -53.46 -23.22
N ASN A 973 -11.20 -53.81 -22.44
CA ASN A 973 -11.20 -54.96 -21.54
C ASN A 973 -11.96 -56.13 -22.17
N ASP A 974 -11.24 -57.17 -22.61
CA ASP A 974 -11.81 -58.41 -23.14
C ASP A 974 -12.72 -59.14 -22.13
N THR A 975 -12.48 -58.95 -20.83
CA THR A 975 -13.31 -59.53 -19.76
C THR A 975 -14.47 -58.66 -19.27
N ALA A 976 -14.71 -57.45 -19.81
CA ALA A 976 -15.82 -56.61 -19.35
C ALA A 976 -16.47 -55.73 -20.43
N ASP A 977 -17.80 -55.74 -20.44
CA ASP A 977 -18.66 -54.96 -21.33
C ASP A 977 -19.66 -54.14 -20.50
N ASP A 978 -19.66 -52.82 -20.65
CA ASP A 978 -20.65 -51.89 -20.09
C ASP A 978 -21.42 -51.27 -21.26
N ILE A 979 -22.60 -51.82 -21.53
CA ILE A 979 -23.50 -51.41 -22.62
C ILE A 979 -24.69 -50.69 -22.01
N GLU A 980 -24.96 -49.47 -22.45
CA GLU A 980 -26.22 -48.79 -22.17
C GLU A 980 -26.80 -48.11 -23.40
N PHE A 981 -28.13 -48.13 -23.52
CA PHE A 981 -28.89 -47.33 -24.47
C PHE A 981 -30.36 -47.27 -24.05
N SER A 982 -31.10 -46.35 -24.64
CA SER A 982 -32.56 -46.36 -24.66
C SER A 982 -33.08 -46.46 -26.08
N PHE A 983 -34.25 -47.05 -26.29
CA PHE A 983 -34.90 -47.16 -27.59
C PHE A 983 -36.41 -46.95 -27.50
N SER A 984 -37.04 -46.44 -28.57
CA SER A 984 -38.49 -46.34 -28.71
C SER A 984 -38.92 -46.79 -30.11
N THR A 985 -39.86 -47.74 -30.18
CA THR A 985 -40.39 -48.27 -31.45
C THR A 985 -41.79 -48.88 -31.28
N VAL A 986 -42.50 -49.03 -32.39
CA VAL A 986 -43.75 -49.81 -32.54
C VAL A 986 -43.59 -50.97 -33.53
N TYR A 987 -42.36 -51.28 -33.96
CA TYR A 987 -42.06 -52.24 -35.01
C TYR A 987 -41.29 -53.45 -34.48
N THR A 988 -41.78 -54.65 -34.81
CA THR A 988 -41.11 -55.93 -34.55
C THR A 988 -41.07 -56.78 -35.84
N PRO A 989 -40.12 -57.71 -35.99
CA PRO A 989 -38.89 -57.87 -35.21
C PRO A 989 -37.82 -56.80 -35.55
N ALA A 990 -36.82 -56.62 -34.69
CA ALA A 990 -35.69 -55.74 -34.96
C ALA A 990 -34.41 -56.15 -34.22
N VAL A 991 -33.24 -55.79 -34.75
CA VAL A 991 -31.96 -55.83 -34.01
C VAL A 991 -31.67 -54.43 -33.47
N LEU A 992 -31.60 -54.27 -32.15
CA LEU A 992 -31.41 -52.98 -31.49
C LEU A 992 -29.93 -52.57 -31.46
N LEU A 993 -29.06 -53.55 -31.20
CA LEU A 993 -27.61 -53.39 -31.11
C LEU A 993 -26.93 -54.68 -31.58
N TYR A 994 -25.87 -54.57 -32.37
CA TYR A 994 -25.00 -55.70 -32.72
C TYR A 994 -23.54 -55.28 -32.67
N ILE A 995 -22.70 -56.05 -31.98
CA ILE A 995 -21.26 -55.82 -31.86
C ILE A 995 -20.55 -57.07 -32.40
N SER A 996 -19.81 -56.90 -33.50
CA SER A 996 -19.03 -57.96 -34.15
C SER A 996 -17.59 -57.97 -33.66
N SER A 997 -16.96 -59.14 -33.76
CA SER A 997 -15.51 -59.35 -33.59
C SER A 997 -14.80 -59.64 -34.92
N PHE A 998 -13.48 -59.82 -34.86
CA PHE A 998 -12.70 -60.43 -35.94
C PHE A 998 -12.69 -61.98 -35.91
N VAL A 999 -13.12 -62.62 -34.80
CA VAL A 999 -13.04 -64.08 -34.58
C VAL A 999 -14.39 -64.81 -34.62
N GLN A 1000 -15.44 -64.13 -35.08
CA GLN A 1000 -16.84 -64.59 -35.12
C GLN A 1000 -17.57 -64.68 -33.77
N ASP A 1001 -16.98 -64.21 -32.67
CA ASP A 1001 -17.72 -63.78 -31.48
C ASP A 1001 -18.67 -62.62 -31.82
N TYR A 1002 -19.78 -62.48 -31.09
CA TYR A 1002 -20.63 -61.30 -31.14
C TYR A 1002 -21.44 -61.05 -29.87
N ILE A 1003 -21.93 -59.82 -29.73
CA ILE A 1003 -22.97 -59.43 -28.76
C ILE A 1003 -24.15 -58.86 -29.55
N ALA A 1004 -25.37 -59.34 -29.32
CA ALA A 1004 -26.57 -58.85 -29.99
C ALA A 1004 -27.72 -58.63 -29.01
N VAL A 1005 -28.46 -57.52 -29.18
CA VAL A 1005 -29.72 -57.26 -28.48
C VAL A 1005 -30.85 -57.23 -29.51
N ILE A 1006 -31.82 -58.12 -29.37
CA ILE A 1006 -32.88 -58.38 -30.36
C ILE A 1006 -34.24 -58.11 -29.76
N LEU A 1007 -35.07 -57.37 -30.48
CA LEU A 1007 -36.49 -57.21 -30.22
C LEU A 1007 -37.25 -58.31 -31.00
N GLN A 1008 -37.76 -59.29 -30.26
CA GLN A 1008 -38.48 -60.45 -30.77
C GLN A 1008 -39.81 -60.06 -31.43
N THR A 1009 -40.40 -60.99 -32.18
CA THR A 1009 -41.68 -60.74 -32.90
C THR A 1009 -42.85 -60.40 -31.99
N ASP A 1010 -42.85 -60.90 -30.74
CA ASP A 1010 -43.84 -60.58 -29.70
C ASP A 1010 -43.53 -59.29 -28.91
N GLY A 1011 -42.40 -58.65 -29.23
CA GLY A 1011 -41.89 -57.45 -28.55
C GLY A 1011 -41.09 -57.71 -27.28
N SER A 1012 -40.87 -58.98 -26.89
CA SER A 1012 -39.88 -59.30 -25.86
C SER A 1012 -38.46 -58.93 -26.32
N VAL A 1013 -37.52 -58.76 -25.38
CA VAL A 1013 -36.12 -58.43 -25.71
C VAL A 1013 -35.19 -59.54 -25.26
N ASP A 1014 -34.39 -60.03 -26.19
CA ASP A 1014 -33.38 -61.08 -26.02
C ASP A 1014 -31.96 -60.50 -26.10
N LEU A 1015 -31.06 -61.11 -25.34
CA LEU A 1015 -29.62 -60.84 -25.32
C LEU A 1015 -28.85 -62.08 -25.73
N MET A 1016 -28.22 -62.03 -26.90
CA MET A 1016 -27.36 -63.10 -27.41
C MET A 1016 -25.89 -62.71 -27.23
N TYR A 1017 -25.14 -63.56 -26.52
CA TYR A 1017 -23.68 -63.53 -26.45
C TYR A 1017 -23.14 -64.79 -27.13
N LYS A 1018 -22.27 -64.63 -28.11
CA LYS A 1018 -21.42 -65.72 -28.61
C LYS A 1018 -19.97 -65.38 -28.28
N LEU A 1019 -19.38 -66.14 -27.37
CA LEU A 1019 -17.99 -66.05 -26.95
C LEU A 1019 -17.35 -67.42 -27.24
N GLY A 1020 -16.43 -67.48 -28.19
CA GLY A 1020 -15.91 -68.74 -28.74
C GLY A 1020 -16.98 -69.53 -29.49
N PHE A 1021 -17.14 -70.81 -29.12
CA PHE A 1021 -17.92 -71.78 -29.92
C PHE A 1021 -19.42 -71.82 -29.61
N ILE A 1022 -19.87 -71.34 -28.44
CA ILE A 1022 -21.26 -71.45 -28.00
C ILE A 1022 -21.97 -70.10 -28.03
N THR A 1023 -23.14 -70.05 -28.69
CA THR A 1023 -24.09 -68.96 -28.58
C THR A 1023 -24.99 -69.18 -27.37
N HIS A 1024 -24.96 -68.25 -26.42
CA HIS A 1024 -25.89 -68.15 -25.30
C HIS A 1024 -26.96 -67.10 -25.59
N ASN A 1025 -28.24 -67.46 -25.52
CA ASN A 1025 -29.37 -66.51 -25.58
C ASN A 1025 -30.03 -66.40 -24.20
N TYR A 1026 -30.34 -65.17 -23.78
CA TYR A 1026 -31.00 -64.83 -22.52
C TYR A 1026 -32.13 -63.83 -22.76
N GLN A 1027 -33.37 -64.23 -22.52
CA GLN A 1027 -34.53 -63.33 -22.60
C GLN A 1027 -34.51 -62.36 -21.41
N LEU A 1028 -34.40 -61.06 -21.68
CA LEU A 1028 -34.27 -60.01 -20.66
C LEU A 1028 -35.60 -59.54 -20.08
N THR A 1029 -36.71 -59.79 -20.78
CA THR A 1029 -38.05 -59.38 -20.37
C THR A 1029 -39.10 -60.15 -21.16
N HIS A 1030 -40.17 -60.58 -20.48
CA HIS A 1030 -41.37 -61.13 -21.13
C HIS A 1030 -42.43 -60.06 -21.47
N ARG A 1031 -42.09 -58.76 -21.33
CA ARG A 1031 -42.98 -57.65 -21.70
C ARG A 1031 -42.70 -57.23 -23.14
N ASN A 1032 -43.77 -56.95 -23.89
CA ASN A 1032 -43.67 -56.25 -25.16
C ASN A 1032 -43.17 -54.82 -24.93
N LEU A 1033 -41.98 -54.49 -25.46
CA LEU A 1033 -41.37 -53.15 -25.43
C LEU A 1033 -41.45 -52.41 -26.78
N ALA A 1034 -42.23 -52.92 -27.73
CA ALA A 1034 -42.57 -52.27 -29.00
C ALA A 1034 -43.89 -51.49 -28.87
N ASP A 1035 -44.03 -50.72 -27.79
CA ASP A 1035 -45.23 -49.98 -27.40
C ASP A 1035 -45.20 -48.49 -27.78
N GLY A 1036 -44.11 -48.04 -28.41
CA GLY A 1036 -43.86 -46.65 -28.79
C GLY A 1036 -43.25 -45.77 -27.70
N TYR A 1037 -43.09 -46.27 -26.47
CA TYR A 1037 -42.46 -45.54 -25.36
C TYR A 1037 -40.93 -45.78 -25.33
N PRO A 1038 -40.15 -44.89 -24.69
CA PRO A 1038 -38.72 -45.10 -24.50
C PRO A 1038 -38.45 -46.15 -23.42
N HIS A 1039 -37.64 -47.15 -23.74
CA HIS A 1039 -37.17 -48.19 -22.81
C HIS A 1039 -35.65 -48.15 -22.67
N TYR A 1040 -35.15 -48.03 -21.44
CA TYR A 1040 -33.71 -48.07 -21.13
C TYR A 1040 -33.25 -49.50 -20.84
N ILE A 1041 -32.14 -49.87 -21.48
CA ILE A 1041 -31.41 -51.13 -21.32
C ILE A 1041 -30.00 -50.79 -20.84
N ASN A 1042 -29.57 -51.39 -19.73
CA ASN A 1042 -28.17 -51.43 -19.30
C ASN A 1042 -27.75 -52.90 -19.12
N ILE A 1043 -26.57 -53.26 -19.63
CA ILE A 1043 -26.00 -54.61 -19.60
C ILE A 1043 -24.54 -54.48 -19.20
N THR A 1044 -24.19 -54.95 -18.01
CA THR A 1044 -22.83 -54.95 -17.48
C THR A 1044 -22.30 -56.38 -17.31
N ARG A 1045 -21.38 -56.80 -18.19
CA ARG A 1045 -20.62 -58.04 -18.06
C ARG A 1045 -19.31 -57.78 -17.32
N HIS A 1046 -18.98 -58.67 -16.39
CA HIS A 1046 -17.66 -58.80 -15.78
C HIS A 1046 -17.31 -60.29 -15.67
N ASN A 1047 -16.26 -60.70 -16.37
CA ASN A 1047 -15.88 -62.08 -16.62
C ASN A 1047 -17.10 -62.87 -17.16
N ARG A 1048 -17.49 -63.95 -16.47
CA ARG A 1048 -18.69 -64.77 -16.77
C ARG A 1048 -19.99 -64.21 -16.21
N THR A 1049 -19.97 -63.18 -15.35
CA THR A 1049 -21.19 -62.59 -14.79
C THR A 1049 -21.73 -61.50 -15.71
N ILE A 1050 -22.95 -61.66 -16.21
CA ILE A 1050 -23.72 -60.58 -16.82
C ILE A 1050 -24.73 -60.08 -15.79
N LYS A 1051 -24.85 -58.75 -15.63
CA LYS A 1051 -26.01 -58.11 -15.01
C LYS A 1051 -26.78 -57.36 -16.08
N THR A 1052 -28.10 -57.45 -16.05
CA THR A 1052 -28.97 -56.69 -16.95
C THR A 1052 -29.95 -55.86 -16.15
N GLN A 1053 -30.25 -54.66 -16.64
CA GLN A 1053 -31.25 -53.76 -16.10
C GLN A 1053 -32.18 -53.29 -17.23
N VAL A 1054 -33.44 -53.71 -17.17
CA VAL A 1054 -34.51 -53.27 -18.08
C VAL A 1054 -35.69 -52.80 -17.22
N HIS A 1055 -36.13 -51.55 -17.41
CA HIS A 1055 -37.16 -50.83 -16.63
C HIS A 1055 -38.06 -51.60 -15.61
N PRO A 1056 -37.84 -51.41 -14.29
CA PRO A 1056 -36.60 -51.60 -13.54
C PRO A 1056 -36.57 -53.00 -12.92
N ILE A 1057 -35.96 -53.95 -13.62
CA ILE A 1057 -35.71 -55.32 -13.20
C ILE A 1057 -34.21 -55.54 -13.33
N VAL A 1058 -33.55 -56.05 -12.29
CA VAL A 1058 -32.10 -56.33 -12.30
C VAL A 1058 -31.87 -57.83 -12.15
N GLU A 1059 -31.41 -58.48 -13.21
CA GLU A 1059 -31.09 -59.91 -13.21
C GLU A 1059 -29.58 -60.17 -13.27
N LYS A 1060 -29.16 -61.33 -12.76
CA LYS A 1060 -27.75 -61.77 -12.77
C LYS A 1060 -27.63 -63.13 -13.44
N ILE A 1061 -27.00 -63.13 -14.59
CA ILE A 1061 -26.77 -64.29 -15.47
C ILE A 1061 -25.30 -64.72 -15.35
N ILE A 1062 -25.04 -66.01 -15.57
CA ILE A 1062 -23.69 -66.60 -15.57
C ILE A 1062 -23.46 -67.35 -16.88
N LEU A 1063 -22.42 -66.97 -17.61
CA LEU A 1063 -21.90 -67.63 -18.81
C LEU A 1063 -21.18 -68.94 -18.44
N VAL A 1064 -21.26 -69.96 -19.30
CA VAL A 1064 -20.88 -71.33 -18.93
C VAL A 1064 -19.42 -71.66 -19.26
N GLU A 1065 -18.90 -71.19 -20.39
CA GLU A 1065 -17.56 -71.55 -20.89
C GLU A 1065 -16.57 -70.39 -20.88
N ASP A 1066 -16.63 -69.47 -21.84
CA ASP A 1066 -15.65 -68.39 -21.97
C ASP A 1066 -15.96 -67.15 -21.09
N GLU A 1067 -14.94 -66.33 -20.85
CA GLU A 1067 -15.01 -65.04 -20.18
C GLU A 1067 -14.42 -63.86 -20.98
N ARG A 1068 -13.96 -64.10 -22.21
CA ARG A 1068 -13.42 -63.06 -23.11
C ARG A 1068 -14.35 -62.79 -24.29
N PHE A 1069 -14.31 -61.57 -24.80
CA PHE A 1069 -14.89 -61.17 -26.08
C PHE A 1069 -13.75 -60.70 -27.00
N ASP A 1070 -13.30 -61.59 -27.88
CA ASP A 1070 -11.98 -61.46 -28.48
C ASP A 1070 -11.96 -60.56 -29.72
N SER A 1071 -11.07 -59.57 -29.74
CA SER A 1071 -10.87 -58.64 -30.86
C SER A 1071 -12.18 -58.01 -31.42
N PRO A 1072 -12.88 -57.14 -30.66
CA PRO A 1072 -14.04 -56.40 -31.17
C PRO A 1072 -13.70 -55.57 -32.41
N LYS A 1073 -14.57 -55.62 -33.41
CA LYS A 1073 -14.37 -55.11 -34.77
C LYS A 1073 -15.26 -53.90 -35.06
N SER A 1074 -16.57 -54.03 -34.89
CA SER A 1074 -17.54 -52.98 -35.23
C SER A 1074 -18.83 -53.10 -34.45
N MET A 1075 -19.48 -51.98 -34.17
CA MET A 1075 -20.85 -51.93 -33.65
C MET A 1075 -21.80 -51.44 -34.75
N PHE A 1076 -23.00 -52.00 -34.80
CA PHE A 1076 -24.08 -51.63 -35.71
C PHE A 1076 -25.35 -51.24 -34.92
N LEU A 1077 -26.03 -50.19 -35.40
CA LEU A 1077 -27.35 -49.72 -34.97
C LEU A 1077 -28.25 -49.58 -36.21
N GLY A 1078 -29.57 -49.74 -36.05
CA GLY A 1078 -30.50 -49.75 -37.18
C GLY A 1078 -30.53 -51.12 -37.87
N ARG A 1079 -29.73 -51.29 -38.92
CA ARG A 1079 -29.60 -52.56 -39.65
C ARG A 1079 -28.16 -53.07 -39.62
N VAL A 1080 -27.98 -54.37 -39.37
CA VAL A 1080 -26.67 -55.03 -39.40
C VAL A 1080 -26.24 -55.26 -40.84
N MET A 1081 -25.10 -54.70 -41.23
CA MET A 1081 -24.49 -54.83 -42.55
C MET A 1081 -23.02 -55.26 -42.42
N GLU A 1082 -22.79 -56.33 -41.65
CA GLU A 1082 -21.48 -56.93 -41.45
C GLU A 1082 -21.11 -57.89 -42.60
N VAL A 1083 -19.82 -58.01 -42.90
CA VAL A 1083 -19.26 -58.88 -43.94
C VAL A 1083 -18.71 -60.15 -43.29
N GLY A 1084 -19.44 -61.25 -43.47
CA GLY A 1084 -19.14 -62.59 -42.95
C GLY A 1084 -20.43 -63.40 -42.75
N ASP A 1085 -20.31 -64.60 -42.19
CA ASP A 1085 -21.48 -65.37 -41.74
C ASP A 1085 -22.07 -64.70 -40.50
N ILE A 1086 -23.30 -64.20 -40.61
CA ILE A 1086 -24.11 -63.67 -39.51
C ILE A 1086 -24.98 -64.82 -38.99
N ASP A 1087 -25.15 -64.94 -37.68
CA ASP A 1087 -26.02 -65.95 -37.08
C ASP A 1087 -27.45 -65.87 -37.66
N TYR A 1088 -28.05 -67.03 -37.94
CA TYR A 1088 -29.34 -67.12 -38.63
C TYR A 1088 -30.47 -66.41 -37.89
N ASP A 1089 -30.51 -66.49 -36.55
CA ASP A 1089 -31.54 -65.78 -35.79
C ASP A 1089 -31.31 -64.27 -35.80
N ILE A 1090 -30.06 -63.78 -35.80
CA ILE A 1090 -29.79 -62.35 -36.02
C ILE A 1090 -30.26 -61.94 -37.43
N GLN A 1091 -29.89 -62.70 -38.46
CA GLN A 1091 -30.25 -62.41 -39.86
C GLN A 1091 -31.77 -62.35 -40.06
N LYS A 1092 -32.52 -63.25 -39.42
CA LYS A 1092 -33.99 -63.31 -39.40
C LYS A 1092 -34.66 -62.06 -38.80
N HIS A 1093 -34.06 -61.44 -37.78
CA HIS A 1093 -34.60 -60.22 -37.14
C HIS A 1093 -33.99 -58.92 -37.74
N ASN A 1094 -33.06 -59.03 -38.69
CA ASN A 1094 -32.35 -57.93 -39.36
C ASN A 1094 -33.02 -57.42 -40.66
N SER A 1095 -34.29 -57.75 -40.88
CA SER A 1095 -35.04 -57.30 -42.05
C SER A 1095 -36.47 -56.92 -41.64
N PRO A 1096 -36.89 -55.63 -41.79
CA PRO A 1096 -36.19 -54.56 -42.50
C PRO A 1096 -35.00 -53.92 -41.75
N GLY A 1097 -34.76 -54.31 -40.49
CA GLY A 1097 -33.88 -53.60 -39.55
C GLY A 1097 -34.71 -52.76 -38.58
N PHE A 1098 -34.07 -52.19 -37.55
CA PHE A 1098 -34.76 -51.34 -36.57
C PHE A 1098 -35.27 -50.05 -37.21
N ILE A 1099 -36.54 -49.73 -36.90
CA ILE A 1099 -37.22 -48.49 -37.27
C ILE A 1099 -37.71 -47.87 -35.95
N GLY A 1100 -37.44 -46.58 -35.74
CA GLY A 1100 -37.73 -45.92 -34.47
C GLY A 1100 -36.55 -45.08 -34.00
N CYS A 1101 -36.45 -44.83 -32.69
CA CYS A 1101 -35.40 -43.99 -32.13
C CYS A 1101 -34.50 -44.75 -31.14
N ILE A 1102 -33.20 -44.43 -31.13
CA ILE A 1102 -32.23 -44.95 -30.15
C ILE A 1102 -31.45 -43.76 -29.56
N SER A 1103 -31.32 -43.70 -28.24
CA SER A 1103 -30.70 -42.60 -27.50
C SER A 1103 -29.73 -43.08 -26.40
N GLY A 1104 -28.77 -42.24 -26.04
CA GLY A 1104 -27.87 -42.48 -24.90
C GLY A 1104 -26.91 -43.66 -25.09
N VAL A 1105 -26.63 -44.07 -26.34
CA VAL A 1105 -25.80 -45.25 -26.63
C VAL A 1105 -24.36 -45.06 -26.15
N ARG A 1106 -23.91 -45.93 -25.23
CA ARG A 1106 -22.51 -46.10 -24.83
C ARG A 1106 -22.15 -47.58 -24.77
N TYR A 1107 -20.91 -47.89 -25.16
CA TYR A 1107 -20.28 -49.19 -24.99
C TYR A 1107 -18.86 -49.03 -24.48
N ASN A 1108 -18.61 -49.41 -23.22
CA ASN A 1108 -17.39 -49.08 -22.47
C ASN A 1108 -17.11 -47.56 -22.55
N ILE A 1109 -16.18 -47.14 -23.41
CA ILE A 1109 -15.82 -45.72 -23.65
C ILE A 1109 -16.37 -45.15 -24.97
N TYR A 1110 -16.98 -45.97 -25.83
CA TYR A 1110 -17.40 -45.59 -27.18
C TYR A 1110 -18.85 -45.09 -27.20
N THR A 1111 -19.07 -43.90 -27.79
CA THR A 1111 -20.39 -43.23 -27.85
C THR A 1111 -20.79 -42.96 -29.32
N PRO A 1112 -21.35 -43.94 -30.04
CA PRO A 1112 -21.44 -43.92 -31.50
C PRO A 1112 -22.33 -42.80 -32.07
N LEU A 1113 -23.45 -42.48 -31.41
CA LEU A 1113 -24.35 -41.41 -31.83
C LEU A 1113 -23.71 -40.02 -31.65
N LYS A 1114 -22.91 -39.88 -30.58
CA LYS A 1114 -22.15 -38.66 -30.30
C LYS A 1114 -21.04 -38.45 -31.31
N ALA A 1115 -20.30 -39.51 -31.65
CA ALA A 1115 -19.27 -39.45 -32.70
C ALA A 1115 -19.83 -39.12 -34.10
N LEU A 1116 -21.13 -39.35 -34.35
CA LEU A 1116 -21.81 -38.93 -35.58
C LEU A 1116 -22.23 -37.45 -35.55
N PHE A 1117 -22.97 -37.02 -34.51
CA PHE A 1117 -23.58 -35.68 -34.48
C PHE A 1117 -22.75 -34.61 -33.77
N ARG A 1118 -21.67 -34.99 -33.09
CA ARG A 1118 -20.69 -34.13 -32.38
C ARG A 1118 -19.25 -34.65 -32.65
N PRO A 1119 -18.78 -34.70 -33.91
CA PRO A 1119 -17.45 -35.23 -34.22
C PRO A 1119 -16.34 -34.30 -33.71
N ASN A 1120 -15.48 -34.81 -32.82
CA ASN A 1120 -14.27 -34.13 -32.35
C ASN A 1120 -13.06 -34.29 -33.29
N GLU A 1121 -13.18 -35.09 -34.34
CA GLU A 1121 -12.13 -35.42 -35.31
C GLU A 1121 -12.62 -35.24 -36.75
N THR A 1122 -11.70 -35.03 -37.70
CA THR A 1122 -12.03 -34.72 -39.11
C THR A 1122 -12.43 -35.94 -39.96
N ASP A 1123 -12.17 -37.16 -39.50
CA ASP A 1123 -12.61 -38.43 -40.08
C ASP A 1123 -13.13 -39.34 -38.95
N PRO A 1124 -14.33 -39.08 -38.40
CA PRO A 1124 -14.83 -39.83 -37.26
C PRO A 1124 -15.01 -41.31 -37.61
N PRO A 1125 -14.85 -42.25 -36.65
CA PRO A 1125 -14.90 -43.70 -36.91
C PRO A 1125 -16.30 -44.24 -37.26
N VAL A 1126 -17.24 -43.38 -37.68
CA VAL A 1126 -18.65 -43.71 -37.94
C VAL A 1126 -18.94 -43.70 -39.45
N THR A 1127 -19.71 -44.69 -39.89
CA THR A 1127 -20.24 -44.76 -41.26
C THR A 1127 -21.74 -45.01 -41.20
N THR A 1128 -22.52 -44.30 -42.03
CA THR A 1128 -23.99 -44.41 -42.08
C THR A 1128 -24.48 -44.62 -43.50
N GLN A 1129 -25.66 -45.24 -43.63
CA GLN A 1129 -26.38 -45.36 -44.89
C GLN A 1129 -27.90 -45.37 -44.63
N GLY A 1130 -28.69 -44.79 -45.53
CA GLY A 1130 -30.10 -44.49 -45.27
C GLY A 1130 -30.27 -43.17 -44.51
N TYR A 1131 -31.46 -42.92 -43.98
CA TYR A 1131 -31.75 -41.69 -43.24
C TYR A 1131 -31.65 -41.96 -41.73
N VAL A 1132 -30.63 -41.34 -41.12
CA VAL A 1132 -30.35 -41.39 -39.68
C VAL A 1132 -30.23 -39.94 -39.22
N SER A 1133 -31.23 -39.44 -38.48
CA SER A 1133 -31.36 -38.03 -38.10
C SER A 1133 -31.29 -37.85 -36.58
N GLU A 1134 -30.69 -36.76 -36.11
CA GLU A 1134 -30.60 -36.47 -34.66
C GLU A 1134 -32.01 -36.26 -34.08
N SER A 1135 -32.32 -36.93 -32.98
CA SER A 1135 -33.65 -36.93 -32.36
C SER A 1135 -33.56 -37.10 -30.85
N ASN A 1136 -34.52 -36.54 -30.12
CA ASN A 1136 -34.61 -36.62 -28.65
C ASN A 1136 -35.29 -37.92 -28.16
N CYS A 1137 -35.75 -38.78 -29.07
CA CYS A 1137 -36.33 -40.11 -28.83
C CYS A 1137 -37.50 -40.20 -27.82
N GLY A 1138 -38.10 -39.07 -27.43
CA GLY A 1138 -39.15 -38.99 -26.43
C GLY A 1138 -38.72 -39.34 -25.00
N ALA A 1139 -37.41 -39.33 -24.70
CA ALA A 1139 -36.85 -39.81 -23.44
C ALA A 1139 -37.47 -39.11 -22.21
N PHE A 1140 -38.01 -39.91 -21.27
CA PHE A 1140 -38.47 -39.39 -19.97
C PHE A 1140 -37.27 -39.00 -19.11
N PRO A 1141 -37.29 -37.83 -18.43
CA PRO A 1141 -36.21 -37.45 -17.53
C PRO A 1141 -36.15 -38.41 -16.32
N PRO A 1142 -34.96 -38.82 -15.87
CA PRO A 1142 -34.83 -39.60 -14.63
C PRO A 1142 -35.40 -38.83 -13.43
N VAL A 1143 -36.09 -39.58 -12.57
CA VAL A 1143 -37.15 -39.10 -11.67
C VAL A 1143 -36.75 -37.90 -10.78
N LEU A 1144 -37.55 -36.83 -10.90
CA LEU A 1144 -37.77 -35.74 -9.92
C LEU A 1144 -36.60 -35.33 -9.01
N GLY A 1145 -35.79 -34.40 -9.53
CA GLY A 1145 -35.31 -33.27 -8.74
C GLY A 1145 -36.03 -32.01 -9.22
N TYR A 1146 -36.85 -31.38 -8.37
CA TYR A 1146 -37.63 -30.18 -8.76
C TYR A 1146 -36.69 -29.00 -9.01
N VAL A 1147 -36.74 -28.40 -10.19
CA VAL A 1147 -36.02 -27.14 -10.48
C VAL A 1147 -36.90 -25.99 -9.97
N PRO A 1148 -36.43 -25.15 -9.04
CA PRO A 1148 -37.19 -23.99 -8.62
C PRO A 1148 -37.37 -23.01 -9.79
N TRP A 1149 -38.56 -22.43 -9.90
CA TRP A 1149 -38.90 -21.46 -10.95
C TRP A 1149 -38.09 -20.16 -10.83
N GLU A 1150 -37.41 -19.92 -9.70
CA GLU A 1150 -36.52 -18.79 -9.49
C GLU A 1150 -35.16 -18.91 -10.24
N VAL A 1151 -34.84 -20.07 -10.85
CA VAL A 1151 -33.53 -20.34 -11.49
C VAL A 1151 -33.61 -20.80 -12.96
N ASP A 1152 -34.74 -20.61 -13.65
CA ASP A 1152 -34.81 -20.71 -15.12
C ASP A 1152 -34.41 -19.36 -15.76
N PRO A 1153 -33.30 -19.27 -16.54
CA PRO A 1153 -32.87 -18.01 -17.16
C PRO A 1153 -33.77 -17.50 -18.30
N TRP A 1154 -34.76 -18.27 -18.76
CA TRP A 1154 -35.50 -18.00 -20.01
C TRP A 1154 -36.98 -17.65 -19.81
N PHE A 1155 -37.47 -17.52 -18.57
CA PHE A 1155 -38.85 -17.09 -18.32
C PHE A 1155 -39.03 -15.57 -18.54
N THR A 1156 -39.72 -15.18 -19.62
CA THR A 1156 -39.91 -13.76 -19.99
C THR A 1156 -41.37 -13.30 -19.92
N GLY A 1157 -41.71 -12.49 -18.92
CA GLY A 1157 -42.98 -11.75 -18.81
C GLY A 1157 -43.62 -11.83 -17.41
N ILE A 1158 -44.37 -10.83 -16.93
CA ILE A 1158 -44.78 -9.56 -17.53
C ILE A 1158 -44.79 -8.46 -16.45
N GLY A 1159 -44.24 -7.28 -16.80
CA GLY A 1159 -44.68 -5.94 -16.39
C GLY A 1159 -44.88 -5.62 -14.89
N GLU A 1160 -44.07 -4.68 -14.38
CA GLU A 1160 -44.39 -3.93 -13.16
C GLU A 1160 -45.74 -3.20 -13.26
N CYS A 1161 -46.57 -3.25 -12.21
CA CYS A 1161 -47.03 -2.04 -11.50
C CYS A 1161 -47.81 -2.42 -10.22
N MET A 1162 -47.93 -1.45 -9.30
CA MET A 1162 -48.96 -1.38 -8.25
C MET A 1162 -48.96 -2.49 -7.18
N TRP A 1163 -48.13 -2.32 -6.13
CA TRP A 1163 -48.66 -2.22 -4.75
C TRP A 1163 -47.71 -1.51 -3.76
N SER A 1164 -47.55 -0.19 -3.94
CA SER A 1164 -47.03 0.71 -2.89
C SER A 1164 -48.16 1.60 -2.34
N ILE A 1165 -49.28 0.97 -1.98
CA ILE A 1165 -50.51 1.60 -1.46
C ILE A 1165 -51.02 0.77 -0.28
N MET A 1166 -51.52 1.42 0.76
CA MET A 1166 -52.29 0.82 1.88
C MET A 1166 -51.59 -0.24 2.75
N HIS A 1167 -50.48 0.15 3.37
CA HIS A 1167 -50.26 -0.20 4.78
C HIS A 1167 -51.25 0.61 5.66
N TYR A 1168 -52.56 0.27 5.69
CA TYR A 1168 -53.53 0.93 6.59
C TYR A 1168 -54.77 0.07 6.91
N PHE A 1169 -55.19 0.14 8.18
CA PHE A 1169 -56.37 -0.45 8.83
C PHE A 1169 -56.54 -1.98 8.97
N LYS A 1170 -56.73 -2.37 10.24
CA LYS A 1170 -57.42 -3.60 10.67
C LYS A 1170 -58.92 -3.50 10.35
N GLY A 1171 -59.55 -4.52 9.77
CA GLY A 1171 -61.00 -4.54 9.51
C GLY A 1171 -61.54 -5.94 9.17
N GLY A 1172 -62.47 -6.45 9.98
CA GLY A 1172 -62.80 -7.87 10.06
C GLY A 1172 -63.47 -8.56 8.85
N HIS A 1173 -63.17 -9.85 8.73
CA HIS A 1173 -64.00 -11.00 8.30
C HIS A 1173 -64.81 -11.01 6.99
N TYR A 1174 -65.13 -9.89 6.35
CA TYR A 1174 -65.98 -9.88 5.14
C TYR A 1174 -65.27 -10.36 3.87
N PHE A 1175 -63.94 -10.24 3.81
CA PHE A 1175 -63.14 -10.56 2.62
C PHE A 1175 -63.15 -12.04 2.20
N MET A 1176 -63.32 -12.99 3.14
CA MET A 1176 -63.31 -14.42 2.82
C MET A 1176 -64.44 -14.83 1.87
N PHE A 1177 -65.66 -14.28 2.07
CA PHE A 1177 -66.80 -14.58 1.19
C PHE A 1177 -66.67 -13.95 -0.18
N VAL A 1178 -66.13 -12.73 -0.26
CA VAL A 1178 -65.87 -12.05 -1.54
C VAL A 1178 -64.81 -12.79 -2.35
N HIS A 1179 -63.71 -13.23 -1.71
CA HIS A 1179 -62.71 -14.05 -2.40
C HIS A 1179 -63.25 -15.39 -2.88
N LEU A 1180 -64.09 -16.08 -2.09
CA LEU A 1180 -64.71 -17.33 -2.53
C LEU A 1180 -65.62 -17.13 -3.76
N PHE A 1181 -66.41 -16.04 -3.76
CA PHE A 1181 -67.29 -15.70 -4.89
C PHE A 1181 -66.50 -15.28 -6.13
N VAL A 1182 -65.44 -14.47 -5.98
CA VAL A 1182 -64.54 -14.10 -7.08
C VAL A 1182 -63.83 -15.33 -7.65
N TYR A 1183 -63.39 -16.28 -6.81
CA TYR A 1183 -62.78 -17.52 -7.29
C TYR A 1183 -63.78 -18.38 -8.09
N LEU A 1184 -65.05 -18.44 -7.66
CA LEU A 1184 -66.11 -19.12 -8.41
C LEU A 1184 -66.38 -18.43 -9.76
N CYS A 1185 -66.47 -17.10 -9.78
CA CYS A 1185 -66.62 -16.33 -11.01
C CYS A 1185 -65.43 -16.51 -11.96
N LEU A 1186 -64.19 -16.50 -11.44
CA LEU A 1186 -62.98 -16.74 -12.25
C LEU A 1186 -62.94 -18.16 -12.80
N HIS A 1187 -63.38 -19.17 -12.04
CA HIS A 1187 -63.46 -20.55 -12.55
C HIS A 1187 -64.51 -20.70 -13.66
N ILE A 1188 -65.66 -20.03 -13.53
CA ILE A 1188 -66.68 -19.98 -14.60
C ILE A 1188 -66.13 -19.26 -15.84
N LEU A 1189 -65.41 -18.15 -15.64
CA LEU A 1189 -64.83 -17.37 -16.74
C LEU A 1189 -63.67 -18.12 -17.43
N TYR A 1190 -62.88 -18.90 -16.69
CA TYR A 1190 -61.86 -19.81 -17.22
C TYR A 1190 -62.47 -20.88 -18.14
N VAL A 1191 -63.55 -21.54 -17.71
CA VAL A 1191 -64.28 -22.53 -18.52
C VAL A 1191 -64.92 -21.89 -19.75
N TYR A 1192 -65.47 -20.67 -19.62
CA TYR A 1192 -66.06 -19.92 -20.74
C TYR A 1192 -65.02 -19.50 -21.78
N VAL A 1193 -63.84 -19.03 -21.36
CA VAL A 1193 -62.75 -18.64 -22.26
C VAL A 1193 -62.14 -19.85 -22.98
N TYR A 1194 -61.98 -20.99 -22.31
CA TYR A 1194 -61.41 -22.20 -22.93
C TYR A 1194 -62.30 -22.85 -24.00
N GLN A 1195 -63.58 -22.46 -24.11
CA GLN A 1195 -64.46 -22.91 -25.19
C GLN A 1195 -64.34 -22.08 -26.49
N GLN A 1196 -63.63 -20.95 -26.50
CA GLN A 1196 -63.40 -20.16 -27.72
C GLN A 1196 -61.99 -19.56 -27.84
N LYS A 1197 -61.04 -20.37 -28.35
CA LYS A 1197 -60.14 -20.01 -29.46
C LYS A 1197 -59.24 -21.19 -29.85
N GLY A 1198 -59.25 -21.54 -31.14
CA GLY A 1198 -58.23 -22.39 -31.77
C GLY A 1198 -57.36 -21.58 -32.73
N SER A 1199 -56.31 -22.22 -33.26
CA SER A 1199 -55.31 -21.69 -34.21
C SER A 1199 -54.34 -20.63 -33.61
N TYR A 1200 -53.06 -20.53 -34.01
CA TYR A 1200 -52.37 -21.07 -35.19
C TYR A 1200 -50.94 -21.59 -34.92
N SER A 1201 -50.53 -22.57 -35.75
CA SER A 1201 -49.21 -22.70 -36.41
C SER A 1201 -47.91 -22.74 -35.57
N THR A 1202 -47.32 -23.93 -35.48
CA THR A 1202 -45.84 -24.10 -35.52
C THR A 1202 -45.46 -24.83 -36.81
N ASN A 1203 -44.28 -24.55 -37.36
CA ASN A 1203 -43.88 -25.01 -38.70
C ASN A 1203 -43.20 -26.40 -38.65
N GLU A 1204 -43.96 -27.44 -38.98
CA GLU A 1204 -43.39 -28.73 -39.41
C GLU A 1204 -43.01 -28.67 -40.90
N PRO A 1205 -41.89 -29.29 -41.33
CA PRO A 1205 -41.66 -29.60 -42.73
C PRO A 1205 -42.68 -30.66 -43.18
N LYS A 1206 -43.46 -30.35 -44.23
CA LYS A 1206 -44.56 -31.21 -44.68
C LYS A 1206 -44.07 -32.51 -45.33
N ASN A 1207 -44.79 -33.59 -45.06
CA ASN A 1207 -44.84 -34.75 -45.95
C ASN A 1207 -45.29 -34.31 -47.36
N LEU A 1208 -44.64 -34.87 -48.39
CA LEU A 1208 -45.10 -34.84 -49.77
C LEU A 1208 -45.19 -36.29 -50.25
N GLU A 1209 -46.40 -36.74 -50.56
CA GLU A 1209 -46.63 -38.10 -51.07
C GLU A 1209 -46.13 -38.26 -52.52
N SER A 1210 -45.88 -39.51 -52.90
CA SER A 1210 -45.37 -39.89 -54.22
C SER A 1210 -46.33 -39.49 -55.36
N PRO A 1211 -45.82 -39.28 -56.59
CA PRO A 1211 -45.94 -40.39 -57.52
C PRO A 1211 -44.78 -40.55 -58.53
N GLY A 1212 -44.13 -41.72 -58.48
CA GLY A 1212 -43.90 -42.57 -59.67
C GLY A 1212 -42.82 -42.23 -60.72
N SER A 1213 -42.25 -43.33 -61.26
CA SER A 1213 -41.49 -43.46 -62.53
C SER A 1213 -39.97 -43.20 -62.56
N SER A 1214 -39.29 -44.10 -63.29
CA SER A 1214 -38.04 -43.91 -64.07
C SER A 1214 -36.76 -43.36 -63.42
N ARG A 1215 -35.87 -44.30 -63.05
CA ARG A 1215 -34.43 -44.41 -63.44
C ARG A 1215 -33.98 -43.58 -64.68
N PRO A 1216 -32.66 -43.34 -64.93
CA PRO A 1216 -31.47 -43.35 -64.02
C PRO A 1216 -30.35 -42.31 -64.39
N LEU A 1217 -29.11 -42.52 -63.87
CA LEU A 1217 -27.77 -42.20 -64.42
C LEU A 1217 -27.11 -40.79 -64.23
N THR A 1218 -25.80 -40.84 -63.86
CA THR A 1218 -24.66 -39.94 -64.23
C THR A 1218 -24.66 -38.44 -63.85
N GLU A 1219 -23.52 -37.73 -63.67
CA GLU A 1219 -22.15 -38.06 -63.19
C GLU A 1219 -21.37 -36.75 -62.87
N THR A 1220 -20.13 -36.86 -62.38
CA THR A 1220 -19.02 -35.87 -62.45
C THR A 1220 -19.24 -34.36 -62.16
N LEU A 1221 -18.81 -33.96 -60.95
CA LEU A 1221 -17.71 -33.02 -60.65
C LEU A 1221 -17.23 -31.94 -61.68
N ARG A 1222 -16.97 -30.74 -61.11
CA ARG A 1222 -15.99 -29.65 -61.44
C ARG A 1222 -16.36 -28.48 -62.39
N ARG A 1223 -16.42 -27.29 -61.76
CA ARG A 1223 -15.73 -26.00 -62.08
C ARG A 1223 -15.43 -25.65 -63.56
N GLU A 1224 -15.70 -24.39 -63.96
CA GLU A 1224 -14.68 -23.32 -63.98
C GLU A 1224 -15.23 -21.87 -64.01
N LYS A 1225 -14.34 -20.96 -63.58
CA LYS A 1225 -13.99 -19.54 -63.88
C LYS A 1225 -14.93 -18.66 -64.75
N LYS A 1226 -15.13 -17.35 -64.50
CA LYS A 1226 -14.22 -16.19 -64.22
C LYS A 1226 -13.48 -15.66 -65.48
N ASN A 1227 -13.64 -14.36 -65.82
CA ASN A 1227 -12.55 -13.40 -66.14
C ASN A 1227 -13.06 -11.97 -66.49
N LEU A 1228 -12.16 -10.99 -66.36
CA LEU A 1228 -12.18 -9.62 -66.91
C LEU A 1228 -10.71 -9.25 -67.28
N PRO A 1229 -10.46 -8.19 -68.10
CA PRO A 1229 -9.36 -8.23 -69.09
C PRO A 1229 -8.09 -7.40 -68.79
N GLU A 1230 -7.03 -7.68 -69.59
CA GLU A 1230 -6.12 -6.79 -70.37
C GLU A 1230 -5.93 -5.30 -69.95
N ILE A 1231 -4.78 -4.62 -70.07
CA ILE A 1231 -3.40 -4.87 -70.60
C ILE A 1231 -2.46 -3.74 -69.99
N GLU A 1232 -1.13 -3.62 -70.09
CA GLU A 1232 -0.08 -4.06 -71.04
C GLU A 1232 1.26 -4.43 -70.31
N GLU A 1233 2.41 -3.89 -70.75
CA GLU A 1233 3.80 -4.09 -70.27
C GLU A 1233 4.37 -2.74 -69.72
N GLU A 1234 5.55 -2.58 -69.11
CA GLU A 1234 6.78 -3.36 -68.83
C GLU A 1234 7.35 -2.82 -67.46
N PHE A 1235 8.41 -3.26 -66.76
CA PHE A 1235 9.51 -4.21 -66.98
C PHE A 1235 10.17 -4.67 -65.64
N ARG A 1236 11.43 -5.12 -65.75
CA ARG A 1236 12.50 -5.39 -64.75
C ARG A 1236 12.72 -4.26 -63.71
N LYS A 1237 13.34 -4.50 -62.54
CA LYS A 1237 14.02 -5.68 -61.97
C LYS A 1237 14.13 -5.51 -60.44
N GLY A 1238 14.14 -6.60 -59.67
CA GLY A 1238 14.42 -6.59 -58.23
C GLY A 1238 13.69 -7.70 -57.51
#